data_AF-A0A926TD45-F1
#
_entry.id   AF-A0A926TD45-F1
#
_cell.length_a   1.000
_cell.length_b   1.000
_cell.length_c   1.000
_cell.angle_alpha   90.00
_cell.angle_beta   90.00
_cell.angle_gamma   90.00
#
_symmetry.space_group_name_H-M   'P 1'
#
loop_
_entity.id
_entity.type
_entity.pdbx_description
1 polymer ?
#
loop_
_entity_poly.entity_id
_entity_poly.type
_entity_poly.pdbx_seq_one_letter_code
_entity_poly.pdbx_strand_id
1 'polypeptide(L)'
;MKRIVLIAGFESFNAKLYRHAAQLAQHRCPELDICAFSDRDLASNPAEIEAALQGADVFFGSLLFDYDQVLWLRDRVRHIPIRLVFESALELMSLTQLGKFAIGDKPKGMPKPVQFILSKFSSGREEDKLAGYLSFLKAGPKLLKFVPIGKVQDLRNWLIIYGYWNAGGAENVAALFWTLAETYLGLRIGEIPAAIETPNIGLLHPDYSGYFESPKRYLEWYEKNYELRMMNDELDDSIQNSKFKIQNLPIVGILLYRKHVITQQPYIPNLIRAFEHAGLIPLPMFINGVEGHVAVRDLMTTQHEQQQRQQGTVTTPSLSNEAVKVDAIVSTIGFPLVGGPAGSMEAGRQVEVAKKILSAKNVPYIVAAPLLIQDIHSWTRQGIGGLQSVVLYALPELDGAIDAIPLGGLVGEDIYLVPDRVKRLTDRLKHWINLRRTAPADRRIAIILYGFPPGYGATGTAALLNVPRSLLNLLHALEAAGYTVGDLPEDGEDLIRQVKAADEGTGSLPLSTQDSELKPGTSVNVRTLETWLGYLRTSWIQKNWKSLTDTGIKTLGDDFCLGGVQLGNVWIGVQPPLGIQGDPMRLMFERDLTPHPQYAAFYQWLQKGFQAHAIVHFGMHGTVEWLPGSPLGNTGYSWSDTLLGSLPNLYIYAANNPSES
;
A
#
# COMPACT_ATOMS: atom_id res chain seq x y z
N MET A 1 30.73 24.69 -23.64
CA MET A 1 30.34 24.14 -22.32
C MET A 1 30.24 22.63 -22.48
N LYS A 2 30.53 21.90 -21.41
CA LYS A 2 30.43 20.44 -21.38
C LYS A 2 29.05 20.04 -20.89
N ARG A 3 28.30 19.29 -21.71
CA ARG A 3 26.87 19.06 -21.48
C ARG A 3 26.58 17.69 -20.87
N ILE A 4 25.84 17.67 -19.77
CA ILE A 4 25.32 16.47 -19.10
C ILE A 4 23.79 16.53 -19.15
N VAL A 5 23.16 15.51 -19.73
CA VAL A 5 21.70 15.37 -19.73
C VAL A 5 21.30 14.22 -18.81
N LEU A 6 20.59 14.54 -17.73
CA LEU A 6 20.01 13.59 -16.80
C LEU A 6 18.51 13.44 -17.08
N ILE A 7 18.03 12.20 -17.19
CA ILE A 7 16.61 11.87 -17.30
C ILE A 7 16.27 10.79 -16.27
N ALA A 8 15.38 11.11 -15.32
CA ALA A 8 14.92 10.18 -14.28
C ALA A 8 13.45 9.79 -14.50
N GLY A 9 13.17 8.50 -14.63
CA GLY A 9 11.83 7.95 -14.72
C GLY A 9 11.31 7.45 -13.37
N PHE A 10 9.98 7.35 -13.21
CA PHE A 10 9.31 6.88 -11.98
C PHE A 10 9.68 7.64 -10.69
N GLU A 11 10.41 8.74 -10.83
CA GLU A 11 10.94 9.57 -9.75
C GLU A 11 10.85 11.05 -10.09
N SER A 12 9.81 11.42 -10.83
CA SER A 12 9.47 12.83 -11.07
C SER A 12 9.39 13.63 -9.75
N PHE A 13 9.11 12.95 -8.64
CA PHE A 13 9.15 13.53 -7.29
C PHE A 13 10.54 13.99 -6.79
N ASN A 14 11.61 13.63 -7.50
CA ASN A 14 12.98 14.08 -7.24
C ASN A 14 13.48 15.07 -8.29
N ALA A 15 12.67 15.47 -9.28
CA ALA A 15 13.12 16.36 -10.35
C ALA A 15 13.67 17.70 -9.83
N LYS A 16 13.04 18.32 -8.83
CA LYS A 16 13.57 19.52 -8.14
C LYS A 16 14.95 19.28 -7.52
N LEU A 17 15.14 18.12 -6.88
CA LEU A 17 16.40 17.75 -6.25
C LEU A 17 17.51 17.62 -7.29
N TYR A 18 17.23 16.97 -8.43
CA TYR A 18 18.21 16.84 -9.51
C TYR A 18 18.55 18.18 -10.16
N ARG A 19 17.55 19.05 -10.35
CA ARG A 19 17.77 20.44 -10.80
C ARG A 19 18.60 21.24 -9.80
N HIS A 20 18.37 21.06 -8.50
CA HIS A 20 19.18 21.69 -7.46
C HIS A 20 20.62 21.17 -7.45
N ALA A 21 20.82 19.86 -7.57
CA ALA A 21 22.15 19.26 -7.68
C ALA A 21 22.91 19.74 -8.93
N ALA A 22 22.21 19.90 -10.05
CA ALA A 22 22.76 20.52 -11.27
C ALA A 22 23.22 21.95 -11.00
N GLN A 23 22.39 22.77 -10.35
CA GLN A 23 22.76 24.15 -9.97
C GLN A 23 23.97 24.21 -9.05
N LEU A 24 24.03 23.35 -8.02
CA LEU A 24 25.19 23.24 -7.13
C LEU A 24 26.46 22.91 -7.94
N ALA A 25 26.35 21.97 -8.87
CA ALA A 25 27.48 21.56 -9.69
C ALA A 25 27.97 22.67 -10.63
N GLN A 26 27.04 23.36 -11.29
CA GLN A 26 27.32 24.48 -12.20
C GLN A 26 27.83 25.72 -11.48
N HIS A 27 27.37 26.00 -10.26
CA HIS A 27 27.87 27.12 -9.46
C HIS A 27 29.36 26.95 -9.14
N ARG A 28 29.78 25.72 -8.84
CA ARG A 28 31.20 25.40 -8.61
C ARG A 28 32.01 25.29 -9.91
N CYS A 29 31.39 24.92 -11.03
CA CYS A 29 32.04 24.81 -12.33
C CYS A 29 31.14 25.38 -13.45
N PRO A 30 31.28 26.68 -13.79
CA PRO A 30 30.43 27.34 -14.78
C PRO A 30 30.59 26.82 -16.22
N GLU A 31 31.62 26.02 -16.49
CA GLU A 31 31.84 25.38 -17.80
C GLU A 31 30.92 24.18 -18.04
N LEU A 32 30.22 23.70 -17.00
CA LEU A 32 29.21 22.65 -17.07
C LEU A 32 27.84 23.20 -17.48
N ASP A 33 27.21 22.50 -18.41
CA ASP A 33 25.82 22.68 -18.80
C ASP A 33 25.05 21.42 -18.41
N ILE A 34 24.23 21.47 -17.36
CA ILE A 34 23.54 20.29 -16.83
C ILE A 34 22.04 20.48 -16.98
N CYS A 35 21.41 19.62 -17.78
CA CYS A 35 19.96 19.59 -17.96
C CYS A 35 19.39 18.36 -17.25
N ALA A 36 18.46 18.56 -16.33
CA ALA A 36 17.79 17.48 -15.60
C ALA A 36 16.30 17.45 -15.96
N PHE A 37 15.85 16.32 -16.50
CA PHE A 37 14.48 16.06 -16.94
C PHE A 37 13.92 14.82 -16.24
N SER A 38 12.61 14.63 -16.38
CA SER A 38 11.87 13.44 -15.96
C SER A 38 11.27 12.70 -17.16
N ASP A 39 10.79 11.48 -16.91
CA ASP A 39 9.94 10.73 -17.86
C ASP A 39 8.66 11.47 -18.27
N ARG A 40 8.14 12.36 -17.42
CA ARG A 40 7.00 13.22 -17.77
C ARG A 40 7.37 14.25 -18.82
N ASP A 41 8.59 14.78 -18.76
CA ASP A 41 9.09 15.75 -19.74
C ASP A 41 9.26 15.09 -21.13
N LEU A 42 9.55 13.79 -21.19
CA LEU A 42 9.57 13.04 -22.46
C LEU A 42 8.22 13.03 -23.16
N ALA A 43 7.13 13.01 -22.39
CA ALA A 43 5.78 13.04 -22.94
C ALA A 43 5.33 14.47 -23.27
N SER A 44 5.62 15.44 -22.41
CA SER A 44 5.13 16.82 -22.57
C SER A 44 6.00 17.68 -23.49
N ASN A 45 7.33 17.53 -23.42
CA ASN A 45 8.31 18.41 -24.06
C ASN A 45 9.40 17.63 -24.83
N PRO A 46 9.05 16.67 -25.72
CA PRO A 46 10.04 15.81 -26.39
C PRO A 46 11.07 16.58 -27.23
N ALA A 47 10.66 17.70 -27.84
CA ALA A 47 11.55 18.52 -28.67
C ALA A 47 12.67 19.21 -27.87
N GLU A 48 12.39 19.63 -26.64
CA GLU A 48 13.38 20.26 -25.76
C GLU A 48 14.43 19.24 -25.33
N ILE A 49 13.99 18.02 -24.98
CA ILE A 49 14.88 16.94 -24.59
C ILE A 49 15.74 16.50 -25.77
N GLU A 50 15.15 16.38 -26.96
CA GLU A 50 15.91 16.05 -28.17
C GLU A 50 17.00 17.09 -28.44
N ALA A 51 16.69 18.38 -28.31
CA ALA A 51 17.68 19.46 -28.45
C ALA A 51 18.77 19.42 -27.36
N ALA A 52 18.42 19.06 -26.12
CA ALA A 52 19.39 18.90 -25.04
C ALA A 52 20.33 17.71 -25.29
N LEU A 53 19.79 16.58 -25.77
CA LEU A 53 20.56 15.39 -26.11
C LEU A 53 21.50 15.61 -27.30
N GLN A 54 21.12 16.47 -28.25
CA GLN A 54 22.00 16.86 -29.36
C GLN A 54 23.26 17.57 -28.84
N GLY A 55 24.42 16.96 -29.13
CA GLY A 55 25.71 17.48 -28.70
C GLY A 55 26.03 17.29 -27.22
N ALA A 56 25.25 16.46 -26.49
CA ALA A 56 25.58 16.10 -25.12
C ALA A 56 26.91 15.32 -25.04
N ASP A 57 27.72 15.61 -24.03
CA ASP A 57 28.93 14.83 -23.72
C ASP A 57 28.57 13.59 -22.87
N VAL A 58 27.56 13.73 -22.00
CA VAL A 58 27.09 12.68 -21.08
C VAL A 58 25.57 12.54 -21.12
N PHE A 59 25.10 11.31 -21.23
CA PHE A 59 23.72 10.92 -20.94
C PHE A 59 23.66 10.13 -19.64
N PHE A 60 22.77 10.52 -18.75
CA PHE A 60 22.48 9.84 -17.50
C PHE A 60 20.99 9.47 -17.44
N GLY A 61 20.68 8.18 -17.41
CA GLY A 61 19.30 7.68 -17.34
C GLY A 61 19.08 6.84 -16.08
N SER A 62 17.93 7.00 -15.41
CA SER A 62 17.57 6.09 -14.32
C SER A 62 16.07 5.81 -14.24
N LEU A 63 15.69 4.57 -13.89
CA LEU A 63 14.29 4.13 -13.70
C LEU A 63 13.37 4.41 -14.90
N LEU A 64 13.90 4.26 -16.11
CA LEU A 64 13.16 4.43 -17.36
C LEU A 64 12.65 3.08 -17.87
N PHE A 65 11.34 2.87 -17.79
CA PHE A 65 10.70 1.57 -18.10
C PHE A 65 9.57 1.63 -19.12
N ASP A 66 9.04 2.81 -19.44
CA ASP A 66 8.01 2.94 -20.47
C ASP A 66 8.59 2.54 -21.83
N TYR A 67 7.94 1.58 -22.50
CA TYR A 67 8.49 0.93 -23.68
C TYR A 67 8.74 1.93 -24.82
N ASP A 68 7.79 2.81 -25.09
CA ASP A 68 7.88 3.77 -26.18
C ASP A 68 8.96 4.81 -25.89
N GLN A 69 9.01 5.31 -24.64
CA GLN A 69 10.08 6.22 -24.20
C GLN A 69 11.46 5.57 -24.25
N VAL A 70 11.57 4.30 -23.85
CA VAL A 70 12.80 3.50 -23.88
C VAL A 70 13.32 3.38 -25.30
N LEU A 71 12.48 3.02 -26.27
CA LEU A 71 12.88 2.94 -27.67
C LEU A 71 13.28 4.30 -28.24
N TRP A 72 12.50 5.35 -27.95
CA TRP A 72 12.77 6.71 -28.41
C TRP A 72 14.13 7.22 -27.91
N LEU A 73 14.43 6.99 -26.63
CA LEU A 73 15.70 7.35 -26.02
C LEU A 73 16.85 6.53 -26.58
N ARG A 74 16.68 5.22 -26.71
CA ARG A 74 17.71 4.30 -27.19
C ARG A 74 18.30 4.77 -28.52
N ASP A 75 17.46 5.20 -29.44
CA ASP A 75 17.90 5.62 -30.77
C ASP A 75 18.64 6.97 -30.73
N ARG A 76 18.31 7.84 -29.76
CA ARG A 76 18.90 9.18 -29.61
C ARG A 76 20.14 9.23 -28.74
N VAL A 77 20.30 8.34 -27.77
CA VAL A 77 21.45 8.41 -26.84
C VAL A 77 22.65 7.58 -27.29
N ARG A 78 22.47 6.67 -28.26
CA ARG A 78 23.52 5.74 -28.75
C ARG A 78 24.81 6.41 -29.22
N HIS A 79 24.74 7.65 -29.69
CA HIS A 79 25.92 8.38 -30.20
C HIS A 79 26.64 9.20 -29.12
N ILE A 80 26.02 9.40 -27.95
CA ILE A 80 26.59 10.19 -26.85
C ILE A 80 27.76 9.42 -26.25
N PRO A 81 28.97 10.01 -26.12
CA PRO A 81 30.19 9.25 -25.75
C PRO A 81 30.13 8.56 -24.38
N ILE A 82 29.57 9.24 -23.38
CA ILE A 82 29.43 8.71 -22.02
C ILE A 82 27.94 8.48 -21.75
N ARG A 83 27.59 7.24 -21.41
CA ARG A 83 26.22 6.83 -21.14
C ARG A 83 26.19 6.07 -19.84
N LEU A 84 25.48 6.60 -18.86
CA LEU A 84 25.29 5.99 -17.56
C LEU A 84 23.81 5.69 -17.40
N VAL A 85 23.44 4.42 -17.48
CA VAL A 85 22.03 4.01 -17.32
C VAL A 85 21.91 3.10 -16.12
N PHE A 86 21.15 3.55 -15.13
CA PHE A 86 20.95 2.83 -13.88
C PHE A 86 19.51 2.35 -13.72
N GLU A 87 19.33 1.10 -13.28
CA GLU A 87 18.03 0.56 -12.87
C GLU A 87 16.89 0.87 -13.88
N SER A 88 17.14 0.68 -15.18
CA SER A 88 16.18 0.99 -16.26
C SER A 88 15.90 -0.24 -17.10
N ALA A 89 15.07 -0.12 -18.15
CA ALA A 89 14.88 -1.18 -19.13
C ALA A 89 16.23 -1.69 -19.70
N LEU A 90 16.30 -3.01 -19.96
CA LEU A 90 17.53 -3.69 -20.38
C LEU A 90 18.11 -3.08 -21.67
N GLU A 91 17.24 -2.64 -22.57
CA GLU A 91 17.54 -1.98 -23.83
C GLU A 91 18.36 -0.72 -23.63
N LEU A 92 18.05 0.08 -22.60
CA LEU A 92 18.82 1.27 -22.25
C LEU A 92 20.05 0.92 -21.42
N MET A 93 19.93 0.02 -20.43
CA MET A 93 21.06 -0.36 -19.58
C MET A 93 22.24 -0.92 -20.39
N SER A 94 21.95 -1.67 -21.45
CA SER A 94 22.95 -2.21 -22.38
C SER A 94 23.79 -1.15 -23.11
N LEU A 95 23.33 0.11 -23.15
CA LEU A 95 24.08 1.22 -23.75
C LEU A 95 25.14 1.82 -22.83
N THR A 96 25.19 1.41 -21.55
CA THR A 96 26.10 1.99 -20.55
C THR A 96 27.55 1.89 -21.02
N GLN A 97 28.21 3.05 -21.11
CA GLN A 97 29.59 3.24 -21.54
C GLN A 97 30.23 4.35 -20.70
N LEU A 98 31.35 4.05 -20.06
CA LEU A 98 32.20 5.01 -19.36
C LEU A 98 33.66 4.73 -19.70
N GLY A 99 34.29 5.58 -20.51
CA GLY A 99 35.64 5.33 -21.02
C GLY A 99 35.72 3.98 -21.76
N LYS A 100 36.59 3.07 -21.31
CA LYS A 100 36.73 1.71 -21.85
C LYS A 100 35.79 0.69 -21.19
N PHE A 101 35.03 1.08 -20.16
CA PHE A 101 34.06 0.20 -19.53
C PHE A 101 32.71 0.27 -20.23
N ALA A 102 32.16 -0.89 -20.60
CA ALA A 102 30.81 -1.04 -21.14
C ALA A 102 30.09 -2.21 -20.46
N ILE A 103 28.77 -2.11 -20.29
CA ILE A 103 27.97 -3.25 -19.80
C ILE A 103 27.92 -4.32 -20.90
N GLY A 104 28.35 -5.55 -20.57
CA GLY A 104 28.45 -6.68 -21.50
C GLY A 104 29.88 -7.05 -21.92
N ASP A 105 30.86 -6.17 -21.68
CA ASP A 105 32.27 -6.44 -21.97
C ASP A 105 32.94 -7.32 -20.90
N LYS A 106 33.96 -8.09 -21.33
CA LYS A 106 34.83 -8.91 -20.46
C LYS A 106 36.28 -8.37 -20.42
N PRO A 107 36.56 -7.25 -19.71
CA PRO A 107 37.91 -6.71 -19.60
C PRO A 107 38.91 -7.72 -19.01
N LYS A 108 40.05 -7.90 -19.69
CA LYS A 108 41.14 -8.78 -19.23
C LYS A 108 41.79 -8.23 -17.96
N GLY A 109 41.96 -9.06 -16.92
CA GLY A 109 42.67 -8.71 -15.67
C GLY A 109 41.81 -8.46 -14.43
N MET A 110 40.50 -8.74 -14.49
CA MET A 110 39.59 -8.60 -13.34
C MET A 110 39.65 -9.78 -12.34
N PRO A 111 39.32 -9.57 -11.06
CA PRO A 111 39.08 -10.66 -10.11
C PRO A 111 37.93 -11.58 -10.54
N LYS A 112 38.04 -12.89 -10.28
CA LYS A 112 37.02 -13.91 -10.64
C LYS A 112 35.57 -13.54 -10.21
N PRO A 113 35.31 -12.97 -9.02
CA PRO A 113 33.96 -12.56 -8.63
C PRO A 113 33.34 -11.50 -9.55
N VAL A 114 34.14 -10.54 -10.01
CA VAL A 114 33.69 -9.46 -10.91
C VAL A 114 33.44 -10.00 -12.31
N GLN A 115 34.32 -10.89 -12.80
CA GLN A 115 34.11 -11.57 -14.09
C GLN A 115 32.84 -12.42 -14.09
N PHE A 116 32.54 -13.13 -13.00
CA PHE A 116 31.31 -13.92 -12.86
C PHE A 116 30.07 -13.05 -12.96
N ILE A 117 30.05 -11.92 -12.25
CA ILE A 117 28.91 -10.98 -12.29
C ILE A 117 28.75 -10.38 -13.68
N LEU A 118 29.84 -9.94 -14.32
CA LEU A 118 29.79 -9.38 -15.68
C LEU A 118 29.39 -10.41 -16.74
N SER A 119 29.74 -11.69 -16.55
CA SER A 119 29.36 -12.76 -17.47
C SER A 119 27.84 -12.98 -17.55
N LYS A 120 27.10 -12.63 -16.50
CA LYS A 120 25.63 -12.71 -16.47
C LYS A 120 24.97 -11.73 -17.45
N PHE A 121 25.62 -10.61 -17.77
CA PHE A 121 25.13 -9.67 -18.78
C PHE A 121 25.28 -10.18 -20.22
N SER A 122 26.15 -11.17 -20.44
CA SER A 122 26.34 -11.82 -21.74
C SER A 122 25.42 -13.02 -21.99
N SER A 123 24.51 -13.34 -21.05
CA SER A 123 23.54 -14.42 -21.24
C SER A 123 22.46 -14.01 -22.26
N GLY A 124 21.79 -15.00 -22.87
CA GLY A 124 20.61 -14.76 -23.70
C GLY A 124 19.31 -14.59 -22.89
N ARG A 125 19.34 -14.79 -21.57
CA ARG A 125 18.17 -14.76 -20.69
C ARG A 125 18.10 -13.43 -19.94
N GLU A 126 17.01 -12.69 -20.10
CA GLU A 126 16.82 -11.36 -19.49
C GLU A 126 16.92 -11.39 -17.96
N GLU A 127 16.38 -12.43 -17.32
CA GLU A 127 16.45 -12.65 -15.87
C GLU A 127 17.89 -12.72 -15.34
N ASP A 128 18.77 -13.40 -16.06
CA ASP A 128 20.17 -13.55 -15.67
C ASP A 128 20.91 -12.21 -15.76
N LYS A 129 20.59 -11.39 -16.78
CA LYS A 129 21.17 -10.04 -16.95
C LYS A 129 20.78 -9.13 -15.79
N LEU A 130 19.50 -9.12 -15.41
CA LEU A 130 19.01 -8.33 -14.28
C LEU A 130 19.60 -8.82 -12.94
N ALA A 131 19.64 -10.14 -12.71
CA ALA A 131 20.24 -10.71 -11.51
C ALA A 131 21.74 -10.41 -11.42
N GLY A 132 22.44 -10.38 -12.56
CA GLY A 132 23.82 -9.91 -12.68
C GLY A 132 23.95 -8.45 -12.28
N TYR A 133 23.09 -7.59 -12.80
CA TYR A 133 23.04 -6.17 -12.48
C TYR A 133 22.82 -5.90 -11.01
N LEU A 134 21.78 -6.47 -10.40
CA LEU A 134 21.48 -6.29 -8.97
C LEU A 134 22.61 -6.82 -8.06
N SER A 135 23.23 -7.95 -8.44
CA SER A 135 24.40 -8.47 -7.72
C SER A 135 25.59 -7.52 -7.83
N PHE A 136 25.77 -6.90 -9.00
CA PHE A 136 26.81 -5.91 -9.25
C PHE A 136 26.60 -4.63 -8.43
N LEU A 137 25.36 -4.15 -8.33
CA LEU A 137 25.01 -2.98 -7.52
C LEU A 137 25.23 -3.21 -6.02
N LYS A 138 24.83 -4.39 -5.51
CA LYS A 138 25.00 -4.73 -4.08
C LYS A 138 26.46 -5.00 -3.68
N ALA A 139 27.23 -5.63 -4.57
CA ALA A 139 28.62 -5.99 -4.29
C ALA A 139 29.62 -4.89 -4.71
N GLY A 140 29.27 -4.06 -5.69
CA GLY A 140 30.14 -3.10 -6.37
C GLY A 140 30.91 -2.17 -5.44
N PRO A 141 30.24 -1.44 -4.52
CA PRO A 141 30.92 -0.56 -3.57
C PRO A 141 31.91 -1.31 -2.65
N LYS A 142 31.59 -2.54 -2.25
CA LYS A 142 32.51 -3.40 -1.47
C LYS A 142 33.67 -3.91 -2.31
N LEU A 143 33.44 -4.15 -3.61
CA LEU A 143 34.44 -4.60 -4.57
C LEU A 143 35.48 -3.51 -4.86
N LEU A 144 35.16 -2.23 -4.69
CA LEU A 144 36.03 -1.08 -4.92
C LEU A 144 37.38 -1.21 -4.18
N LYS A 145 37.39 -1.83 -2.99
CA LYS A 145 38.60 -2.11 -2.18
C LYS A 145 39.57 -3.11 -2.84
N PHE A 146 39.05 -3.94 -3.76
CA PHE A 146 39.78 -5.05 -4.39
C PHE A 146 40.05 -4.82 -5.88
N VAL A 147 39.61 -3.69 -6.44
CA VAL A 147 39.79 -3.33 -7.85
C VAL A 147 41.14 -2.60 -8.03
N PRO A 148 42.11 -3.18 -8.76
CA PRO A 148 43.45 -2.59 -8.90
C PRO A 148 43.41 -1.30 -9.72
N ILE A 149 44.08 -0.26 -9.21
CA ILE A 149 44.07 1.13 -9.72
C ILE A 149 44.46 1.23 -11.22
N GLY A 150 45.35 0.36 -11.73
CA GLY A 150 45.91 0.54 -13.08
C GLY A 150 45.14 -0.09 -14.26
N LYS A 151 44.47 -1.23 -14.09
CA LYS A 151 43.93 -2.01 -15.23
C LYS A 151 42.43 -1.85 -15.47
N VAL A 152 41.70 -1.32 -14.49
CA VAL A 152 40.23 -1.27 -14.45
C VAL A 152 39.73 0.07 -13.89
N GLN A 153 40.43 1.15 -14.22
CA GLN A 153 40.15 2.50 -13.70
C GLN A 153 38.73 2.97 -14.06
N ASP A 154 38.27 2.74 -15.29
CA ASP A 154 36.93 3.15 -15.71
C ASP A 154 35.82 2.41 -14.96
N LEU A 155 36.02 1.13 -14.65
CA LEU A 155 35.10 0.37 -13.81
C LEU A 155 35.07 0.91 -12.37
N ARG A 156 36.23 1.27 -11.83
CA ARG A 156 36.32 1.90 -10.51
C ARG A 156 35.59 3.23 -10.49
N ASN A 157 35.79 4.07 -11.50
CA ASN A 157 35.10 5.36 -11.62
C ASN A 157 33.58 5.18 -11.75
N TRP A 158 33.14 4.18 -12.52
CA TRP A 158 31.73 3.83 -12.62
C TRP A 158 31.14 3.46 -11.24
N LEU A 159 31.87 2.68 -10.44
CA LEU A 159 31.44 2.29 -9.09
C LEU A 159 31.40 3.48 -8.11
N ILE A 160 32.32 4.45 -8.25
CA ILE A 160 32.30 5.70 -7.46
C ILE A 160 31.06 6.52 -7.82
N ILE A 161 30.82 6.73 -9.12
CA ILE A 161 29.64 7.44 -9.65
C ILE A 161 28.35 6.76 -9.18
N TYR A 162 28.26 5.44 -9.30
CA TYR A 162 27.13 4.67 -8.79
C TYR A 162 27.00 4.82 -7.26
N GLY A 163 28.12 4.85 -6.53
CA GLY A 163 28.15 5.08 -5.08
C GLY A 163 27.46 6.39 -4.70
N TYR A 164 27.76 7.49 -5.40
CA TYR A 164 27.05 8.77 -5.20
C TYR A 164 25.57 8.68 -5.57
N TRP A 165 25.22 8.07 -6.71
CA TRP A 165 23.82 7.90 -7.12
C TRP A 165 23.00 7.11 -6.09
N ASN A 166 23.55 5.99 -5.62
CA ASN A 166 22.92 5.12 -4.63
C ASN A 166 22.85 5.76 -3.22
N ALA A 167 23.84 6.59 -2.87
CA ALA A 167 23.80 7.38 -1.65
C ALA A 167 22.68 8.43 -1.69
N GLY A 168 22.37 8.97 -2.88
CA GLY A 168 21.28 9.91 -3.13
C GLY A 168 21.42 11.24 -2.39
N GLY A 169 20.45 12.15 -2.53
CA GLY A 169 20.56 13.51 -2.01
C GLY A 169 21.29 14.47 -2.97
N ALA A 170 21.02 15.76 -2.84
CA ALA A 170 21.49 16.76 -3.82
C ALA A 170 23.02 16.87 -3.85
N GLU A 171 23.66 16.77 -2.69
CA GLU A 171 25.11 16.88 -2.50
C GLU A 171 25.86 15.72 -3.16
N ASN A 172 25.36 14.49 -2.98
CA ASN A 172 25.95 13.33 -3.63
C ASN A 172 25.76 13.37 -5.15
N VAL A 173 24.58 13.78 -5.65
CA VAL A 173 24.36 13.94 -7.10
C VAL A 173 25.24 15.06 -7.67
N ALA A 174 25.46 16.16 -6.94
CA ALA A 174 26.42 17.19 -7.35
C ALA A 174 27.86 16.63 -7.41
N ALA A 175 28.27 15.83 -6.41
CA ALA A 175 29.57 15.17 -6.38
C ALA A 175 29.75 14.15 -7.53
N LEU A 176 28.67 13.51 -7.95
CA LEU A 176 28.63 12.67 -9.16
C LEU A 176 28.97 13.50 -10.41
N PHE A 177 28.33 14.66 -10.60
CA PHE A 177 28.60 15.54 -11.74
C PHE A 177 30.03 16.07 -11.72
N TRP A 178 30.54 16.46 -10.56
CA TRP A 178 31.94 16.85 -10.39
C TRP A 178 32.92 15.73 -10.74
N THR A 179 32.61 14.50 -10.34
CA THR A 179 33.44 13.33 -10.65
C THR A 179 33.51 13.10 -12.17
N LEU A 180 32.39 13.22 -12.87
CA LEU A 180 32.34 13.14 -14.34
C LEU A 180 33.13 14.28 -15.00
N ALA A 181 32.93 15.51 -14.51
CA ALA A 181 33.56 16.71 -15.03
C ALA A 181 35.09 16.63 -14.97
N GLU A 182 35.62 16.24 -13.81
CA GLU A 182 37.06 16.15 -13.57
C GLU A 182 37.70 14.96 -14.28
N THR A 183 37.05 13.80 -14.25
CA THR A 183 37.66 12.55 -14.72
C THR A 183 37.55 12.36 -16.23
N TYR A 184 36.45 12.83 -16.84
CA TYR A 184 36.14 12.51 -18.25
C TYR A 184 35.93 13.74 -19.14
N LEU A 185 35.57 14.90 -18.58
CA LEU A 185 35.29 16.10 -19.37
C LEU A 185 36.46 17.09 -19.40
N GLY A 186 37.55 16.79 -18.66
CA GLY A 186 38.77 17.59 -18.65
C GLY A 186 38.66 18.91 -17.90
N LEU A 187 37.65 19.05 -17.03
CA LEU A 187 37.41 20.25 -16.24
C LEU A 187 38.14 20.16 -14.90
N ARG A 188 38.50 21.31 -14.30
CA ARG A 188 39.14 21.34 -12.98
C ARG A 188 38.12 21.66 -11.90
N ILE A 189 37.86 20.72 -10.99
CA ILE A 189 36.89 20.89 -9.90
C ILE A 189 37.56 21.06 -8.54
N GLY A 190 38.70 20.38 -8.33
CA GLY A 190 39.39 20.34 -7.04
C GLY A 190 38.85 19.24 -6.13
N GLU A 191 38.87 19.44 -4.82
CA GLU A 191 38.47 18.39 -3.87
C GLU A 191 36.98 18.03 -3.99
N ILE A 192 36.69 16.79 -4.38
CA ILE A 192 35.33 16.24 -4.46
C ILE A 192 35.01 15.56 -3.12
N PRO A 193 33.96 15.99 -2.39
CA PRO A 193 33.57 15.40 -1.12
C PRO A 193 33.25 13.91 -1.25
N ALA A 194 33.62 13.10 -0.25
CA ALA A 194 33.22 11.69 -0.20
C ALA A 194 31.69 11.54 -0.11
N ALA A 195 31.17 10.40 -0.58
CA ALA A 195 29.74 10.12 -0.54
C ALA A 195 29.21 10.16 0.90
N ILE A 196 28.12 10.91 1.10
CA ILE A 196 27.40 10.95 2.37
C ILE A 196 26.56 9.67 2.45
N GLU A 197 27.01 8.73 3.27
CA GLU A 197 26.34 7.43 3.40
C GLU A 197 25.12 7.51 4.32
N THR A 198 24.06 6.79 3.94
CA THR A 198 22.90 6.50 4.80
C THR A 198 22.81 4.99 4.96
N PRO A 199 22.44 4.45 6.14
CA PRO A 199 22.26 3.01 6.33
C PRO A 199 21.39 2.37 5.24
N ASN A 200 21.57 1.07 4.98
CA ASN A 200 20.72 0.35 4.03
C ASN A 200 19.33 0.00 4.61
N ILE A 201 19.30 -0.20 5.92
CA ILE A 201 18.09 -0.41 6.73
C ILE A 201 18.27 0.45 7.97
N GLY A 202 17.23 1.17 8.35
CA GLY A 202 17.23 1.96 9.57
C GLY A 202 15.84 2.49 9.88
N LEU A 203 15.74 3.27 10.96
CA LEU A 203 14.53 3.95 11.36
C LEU A 203 14.79 5.45 11.49
N LEU A 204 13.74 6.24 11.35
CA LEU A 204 13.80 7.69 11.51
C LEU A 204 12.61 8.21 12.30
N HIS A 205 12.76 9.39 12.89
CA HIS A 205 11.63 10.15 13.43
C HIS A 205 11.83 11.63 13.11
N PRO A 206 10.77 12.42 12.83
CA PRO A 206 10.90 13.86 12.62
C PRO A 206 11.57 14.62 13.79
N ASP A 207 11.55 14.05 15.00
CA ASP A 207 12.14 14.67 16.21
C ASP A 207 13.52 14.10 16.58
N TYR A 208 14.07 13.24 15.74
CA TYR A 208 15.39 12.66 15.96
C TYR A 208 16.32 13.04 14.81
N SER A 209 17.45 13.66 15.14
CA SER A 209 18.48 13.97 14.16
C SER A 209 19.27 12.70 13.79
N GLY A 210 19.08 12.22 12.56
CA GLY A 210 19.77 11.05 12.02
C GLY A 210 18.91 9.80 11.99
N TYR A 211 19.54 8.64 12.09
CA TYR A 211 18.89 7.33 11.91
C TYR A 211 19.18 6.39 13.07
N PHE A 212 18.23 5.51 13.36
CA PHE A 212 18.43 4.37 14.26
C PHE A 212 18.74 3.13 13.44
N GLU A 213 19.70 2.32 13.87
CA GLU A 213 19.99 1.01 13.27
C GLU A 213 19.37 -0.15 14.05
N SER A 214 18.78 0.14 15.22
CA SER A 214 18.09 -0.83 16.08
C SER A 214 16.65 -0.38 16.34
N PRO A 215 15.64 -1.22 16.04
CA PRO A 215 14.26 -0.90 16.35
C PRO A 215 14.02 -0.89 17.87
N LYS A 216 14.78 -1.66 18.66
CA LYS A 216 14.73 -1.62 20.13
C LYS A 216 15.14 -0.25 20.65
N ARG A 217 16.27 0.29 20.18
CA ARG A 217 16.73 1.64 20.55
C ARG A 217 15.76 2.73 20.12
N TYR A 218 15.15 2.58 18.94
CA TYR A 218 14.11 3.50 18.48
C TYR A 218 12.92 3.50 19.46
N LEU A 219 12.42 2.33 19.88
CA LEU A 219 11.29 2.27 20.81
C LEU A 219 11.63 2.79 22.21
N GLU A 220 12.83 2.50 22.73
CA GLU A 220 13.32 3.06 23.99
C GLU A 220 13.39 4.59 23.94
N TRP A 221 13.87 5.15 22.83
CA TRP A 221 13.86 6.59 22.60
C TRP A 221 12.43 7.13 22.47
N TYR A 222 11.56 6.46 21.70
CA TYR A 222 10.19 6.89 21.48
C TYR A 222 9.39 6.94 22.79
N GLU A 223 9.51 5.91 23.64
CA GLU A 223 8.85 5.86 24.95
C GLU A 223 9.24 7.05 25.83
N LYS A 224 10.54 7.31 25.95
CA LYS A 224 11.04 8.45 26.73
C LYS A 224 10.56 9.79 26.20
N ASN A 225 10.54 9.98 24.88
CA ASN A 225 10.11 11.26 24.29
C ASN A 225 8.59 11.47 24.38
N TYR A 226 7.82 10.39 24.26
CA TYR A 226 6.37 10.44 24.44
C TYR A 226 6.00 10.86 25.86
N GLU A 227 6.66 10.29 26.88
CA GLU A 227 6.48 10.68 28.28
C GLU A 227 6.79 12.17 28.50
N LEU A 228 7.88 12.68 27.91
CA LEU A 228 8.24 14.10 28.01
C LEU A 228 7.20 15.02 27.36
N ARG A 229 6.65 14.66 26.20
CA ARG A 229 5.59 15.45 25.56
C ARG A 229 4.30 15.47 26.37
N MET A 230 3.95 14.34 26.99
CA MET A 230 2.80 14.24 27.89
C MET A 230 2.96 15.12 29.13
N MET A 231 4.19 15.31 29.62
CA MET A 231 4.47 16.20 30.76
C MET A 231 4.43 17.69 30.39
N ASN A 232 4.60 18.04 29.11
CA ASN A 232 4.72 19.42 28.64
C ASN A 232 3.45 20.00 27.99
N ASP A 233 2.29 19.32 28.07
CA ASP A 233 1.03 19.72 27.42
C ASP A 233 1.12 19.94 25.89
N GLU A 234 2.12 19.37 25.22
CA GLU A 234 2.32 19.54 23.75
C GLU A 234 1.45 18.61 22.90
N LEU A 235 0.67 17.71 23.53
CA LEU A 235 -0.24 16.79 22.88
C LEU A 235 -1.69 17.27 23.04
N ASP A 236 -2.44 17.19 21.93
CA ASP A 236 -3.87 17.56 21.82
C ASP A 236 -4.73 16.97 22.96
N ASP A 237 -5.72 17.73 23.43
CA ASP A 237 -6.62 17.40 24.56
C ASP A 237 -7.32 16.04 24.37
N SER A 238 -7.48 15.61 23.11
CA SER A 238 -8.04 14.32 22.72
C SER A 238 -7.20 13.12 23.17
N ILE A 239 -5.88 13.29 23.31
CA ILE A 239 -4.95 12.27 23.80
C ILE A 239 -4.78 12.39 25.32
N GLN A 240 -4.83 13.61 25.88
CA GLN A 240 -4.74 13.84 27.33
C GLN A 240 -5.86 13.15 28.12
N ASN A 241 -7.09 13.14 27.59
CA ASN A 241 -8.23 12.47 28.22
C ASN A 241 -8.20 10.95 28.09
N SER A 242 -7.24 10.41 27.33
CA SER A 242 -7.09 8.98 27.12
C SER A 242 -6.15 8.41 28.18
N LYS A 243 -6.68 7.57 29.07
CA LYS A 243 -5.94 6.79 30.09
C LYS A 243 -4.93 5.78 29.49
N PHE A 244 -4.40 6.00 28.29
CA PHE A 244 -3.52 5.05 27.62
C PHE A 244 -2.09 5.22 28.11
N LYS A 245 -1.66 4.30 28.98
CA LYS A 245 -0.24 4.02 29.16
C LYS A 245 0.33 3.64 27.78
N ILE A 246 1.43 4.27 27.38
CA ILE A 246 2.10 4.03 26.10
C ILE A 246 2.34 2.53 25.84
N GLN A 247 2.60 1.77 26.91
CA GLN A 247 2.78 0.31 26.91
C GLN A 247 1.59 -0.49 26.35
N ASN A 248 0.38 0.11 26.29
CA ASN A 248 -0.82 -0.51 25.76
C ASN A 248 -1.12 -0.12 24.31
N LEU A 249 -0.43 0.87 23.76
CA LEU A 249 -0.67 1.32 22.38
C LEU A 249 -0.14 0.28 21.38
N PRO A 250 -0.86 0.01 20.28
CA PRO A 250 -0.36 -0.88 19.25
C PRO A 250 0.86 -0.34 18.53
N ILE A 251 1.84 -1.21 18.26
CA ILE A 251 3.04 -0.87 17.48
C ILE A 251 2.81 -1.33 16.04
N VAL A 252 2.93 -0.42 15.08
CA VAL A 252 2.77 -0.74 13.65
C VAL A 252 4.09 -0.56 12.91
N GLY A 253 4.59 -1.65 12.33
CA GLY A 253 5.73 -1.61 11.43
C GLY A 253 5.37 -0.87 10.14
N ILE A 254 6.10 0.19 9.79
CA ILE A 254 5.87 0.95 8.55
C ILE A 254 7.11 0.80 7.69
N LEU A 255 7.02 0.08 6.57
CA LEU A 255 8.12 -0.06 5.62
C LEU A 255 8.13 1.14 4.67
N LEU A 256 9.22 1.90 4.72
CA LEU A 256 9.46 3.08 3.91
C LEU A 256 10.50 2.78 2.82
N TYR A 257 10.38 3.46 1.69
CA TYR A 257 11.40 3.41 0.66
C TYR A 257 12.56 4.34 1.05
N ARG A 258 13.79 3.81 1.18
CA ARG A 258 14.97 4.59 1.58
C ARG A 258 15.19 5.79 0.67
N LYS A 259 14.90 5.66 -0.62
CA LYS A 259 15.05 6.76 -1.56
C LYS A 259 14.19 7.97 -1.18
N HIS A 260 12.98 7.75 -0.66
CA HIS A 260 12.15 8.85 -0.19
C HIS A 260 12.68 9.46 1.12
N VAL A 261 13.33 8.66 1.96
CA VAL A 261 13.98 9.14 3.19
C VAL A 261 15.19 10.01 2.89
N ILE A 262 16.11 9.55 2.05
CA ILE A 262 17.35 10.29 1.71
C ILE A 262 17.06 11.58 0.95
N THR A 263 15.99 11.62 0.16
CA THR A 263 15.53 12.84 -0.53
C THR A 263 14.55 13.65 0.32
N GLN A 264 14.37 13.30 1.60
CA GLN A 264 13.58 14.05 2.58
C GLN A 264 12.15 14.34 2.12
N GLN A 265 11.47 13.34 1.55
CA GLN A 265 10.11 13.52 1.03
C GLN A 265 9.15 13.95 2.16
N PRO A 266 8.40 15.06 1.99
CA PRO A 266 7.69 15.73 3.07
C PRO A 266 6.50 14.91 3.61
N TYR A 267 6.03 13.93 2.86
CA TYR A 267 4.94 13.07 3.28
C TYR A 267 5.32 12.14 4.44
N ILE A 268 6.61 11.82 4.63
CA ILE A 268 7.05 10.84 5.64
C ILE A 268 6.82 11.36 7.06
N PRO A 269 7.27 12.57 7.45
CA PRO A 269 6.91 13.16 8.73
C PRO A 269 5.39 13.21 8.96
N ASN A 270 4.62 13.61 7.94
CA ASN A 270 3.16 13.71 8.03
C ASN A 270 2.50 12.34 8.30
N LEU A 271 3.00 11.28 7.65
CA LEU A 271 2.53 9.92 7.88
C LEU A 271 2.84 9.45 9.31
N ILE A 272 4.06 9.68 9.79
CA ILE A 272 4.46 9.32 11.15
C ILE A 272 3.55 10.02 12.17
N ARG A 273 3.36 11.35 12.04
CA ARG A 273 2.47 12.12 12.92
C ARG A 273 1.04 11.63 12.89
N ALA A 274 0.51 11.27 11.71
CA ALA A 274 -0.85 10.77 11.62
C ALA A 274 -1.06 9.46 12.38
N PHE A 275 -0.04 8.58 12.43
CA PHE A 275 -0.09 7.38 13.26
C PHE A 275 -0.06 7.73 14.75
N GLU A 276 0.82 8.65 15.17
CA GLU A 276 0.89 9.12 16.56
C GLU A 276 -0.46 9.72 17.01
N HIS A 277 -1.06 10.61 16.20
CA HIS A 277 -2.37 11.22 16.47
C HIS A 277 -3.49 10.18 16.49
N ALA A 278 -3.35 9.09 15.75
CA ALA A 278 -4.27 7.98 15.82
C ALA A 278 -4.06 7.11 17.07
N GLY A 279 -3.07 7.35 17.93
CA GLY A 279 -2.78 6.47 19.07
C GLY A 279 -2.20 5.13 18.64
N LEU A 280 -1.42 5.12 17.56
CA LEU A 280 -0.60 4.01 17.12
C LEU A 280 0.87 4.42 17.28
N ILE A 281 1.73 3.52 17.77
CA ILE A 281 3.17 3.75 17.81
C ILE A 281 3.73 3.39 16.43
N PRO A 282 4.19 4.36 15.63
CA PRO A 282 4.82 4.07 14.34
C PRO A 282 6.21 3.48 14.58
N LEU A 283 6.53 2.40 13.86
CA LEU A 283 7.89 1.86 13.73
C LEU A 283 8.35 2.05 12.25
N PRO A 284 8.74 3.27 11.87
CA PRO A 284 9.08 3.66 10.49
C PRO A 284 10.46 3.15 10.10
N MET A 285 10.49 2.00 9.42
CA MET A 285 11.71 1.34 8.97
C MET A 285 11.90 1.54 7.48
N PHE A 286 12.99 2.20 7.09
CA PHE A 286 13.33 2.36 5.69
C PHE A 286 14.24 1.25 5.18
N ILE A 287 14.09 0.89 3.91
CA ILE A 287 14.86 -0.15 3.22
C ILE A 287 15.25 0.29 1.80
N ASN A 288 16.31 -0.28 1.23
CA ASN A 288 16.74 -0.01 -0.15
C ASN A 288 15.71 -0.41 -1.23
N GLY A 289 14.72 -1.25 -0.89
CA GLY A 289 13.61 -1.59 -1.76
C GLY A 289 13.32 -3.07 -1.90
N VAL A 290 14.33 -3.92 -1.79
CA VAL A 290 14.18 -5.37 -2.03
C VAL A 290 14.28 -6.18 -0.74
N GLU A 291 14.72 -5.55 0.35
CA GLU A 291 14.99 -6.13 1.67
C GLU A 291 13.77 -6.10 2.62
N GLY A 292 12.56 -5.84 2.15
CA GLY A 292 11.37 -5.72 3.02
C GLY A 292 11.13 -6.98 3.83
N HIS A 293 11.26 -8.13 3.17
CA HIS A 293 11.25 -9.43 3.80
C HIS A 293 12.33 -9.61 4.88
N VAL A 294 13.53 -9.04 4.73
CA VAL A 294 14.60 -9.11 5.75
C VAL A 294 14.22 -8.29 6.97
N ALA A 295 13.78 -7.05 6.76
CA ALA A 295 13.29 -6.18 7.83
C ALA A 295 12.17 -6.86 8.65
N VAL A 296 11.14 -7.37 7.97
CA VAL A 296 10.01 -8.05 8.61
C VAL A 296 10.45 -9.36 9.29
N ARG A 297 11.26 -10.17 8.63
CA ARG A 297 11.71 -11.47 9.15
C ARG A 297 12.59 -11.33 10.38
N ASP A 298 13.56 -10.42 10.34
CA ASP A 298 14.69 -10.39 11.29
C ASP A 298 14.58 -9.29 12.35
N LEU A 299 13.93 -8.16 12.05
CA LEU A 299 13.89 -6.99 12.93
C LEU A 299 12.51 -6.73 13.55
N MET A 300 11.48 -7.46 13.11
CA MET A 300 10.15 -7.42 13.67
C MET A 300 9.77 -8.80 14.16
N THR A 301 9.04 -8.90 15.26
CA THR A 301 8.44 -10.13 15.75
C THR A 301 7.01 -9.87 16.19
N THR A 302 6.26 -10.90 16.55
CA THR A 302 4.87 -10.77 16.99
C THR A 302 4.63 -11.63 18.21
N GLN A 303 3.53 -11.38 18.93
CA GLN A 303 3.14 -12.25 20.04
C GLN A 303 2.99 -13.71 19.60
N HIS A 304 2.42 -13.94 18.41
CA HIS A 304 2.26 -15.28 17.85
C HIS A 304 3.60 -15.96 17.57
N GLU A 305 4.53 -15.28 16.89
CA GLU A 305 5.85 -15.84 16.58
C GLU A 305 6.62 -16.20 17.85
N GLN A 306 6.57 -15.33 18.87
CA GLN A 306 7.24 -15.55 20.15
C GLN A 306 6.65 -16.76 20.90
N GLN A 307 5.32 -16.93 20.89
CA GLN A 307 4.66 -18.10 21.47
C GLN A 307 5.05 -19.40 20.75
N GLN A 308 5.05 -19.40 19.41
CA GLN A 308 5.46 -20.56 18.62
C GLN A 308 6.92 -20.96 18.89
N ARG A 309 7.82 -19.98 18.99
CA ARG A 309 9.23 -20.23 19.35
C ARG A 309 9.40 -20.81 20.73
N GLN A 310 8.66 -20.32 21.72
CA GLN A 310 8.66 -20.86 23.09
C GLN A 310 8.18 -22.32 23.11
N GLN A 311 7.31 -22.69 22.18
CA GLN A 311 6.84 -24.07 21.98
C GLN A 311 7.79 -24.93 21.12
N GLY A 312 8.94 -24.41 20.71
CA GLY A 312 9.95 -25.12 19.90
C GLY A 312 9.76 -25.02 18.39
N THR A 313 8.73 -24.31 17.91
CA THR A 313 8.47 -24.11 16.49
C THR A 313 9.19 -22.86 15.98
N VAL A 314 10.28 -23.06 15.23
CA VAL A 314 11.10 -21.97 14.67
C VAL A 314 10.98 -21.93 13.15
N THR A 315 10.07 -21.09 12.65
CA THR A 315 9.86 -20.91 11.20
C THR A 315 10.95 -20.04 10.55
N THR A 316 11.45 -19.04 11.28
CA THR A 316 12.37 -17.98 10.80
C THR A 316 13.64 -17.97 11.65
N PRO A 317 14.69 -18.75 11.31
CA PRO A 317 15.84 -18.95 12.20
C PRO A 317 16.71 -17.69 12.43
N SER A 318 16.57 -16.67 11.58
CA SER A 318 17.41 -15.46 11.55
C SER A 318 16.89 -14.29 12.39
N LEU A 319 15.87 -14.48 13.22
CA LEU A 319 15.31 -13.40 14.05
C LEU A 319 16.39 -12.80 14.98
N SER A 320 16.59 -11.49 14.87
CA SER A 320 17.58 -10.75 15.64
C SER A 320 17.17 -10.59 17.10
N ASN A 321 18.16 -10.49 17.99
CA ASN A 321 17.94 -10.09 19.39
C ASN A 321 17.48 -8.64 19.53
N GLU A 322 17.66 -7.82 18.47
CA GLU A 322 17.17 -6.45 18.40
C GLU A 322 15.71 -6.37 17.94
N ALA A 323 15.08 -7.49 17.56
CA ALA A 323 13.73 -7.49 17.00
C ALA A 323 12.68 -7.04 18.03
N VAL A 324 11.69 -6.25 17.56
CA VAL A 324 10.62 -5.70 18.41
C VAL A 324 9.26 -6.26 18.03
N LYS A 325 8.35 -6.35 19.01
CA LYS A 325 6.98 -6.82 18.78
C LYS A 325 6.18 -5.78 18.00
N VAL A 326 5.45 -6.22 16.98
CA VAL A 326 4.50 -5.41 16.20
C VAL A 326 3.12 -6.07 16.19
N ASP A 327 2.07 -5.25 16.12
CA ASP A 327 0.66 -5.68 16.03
C ASP A 327 0.15 -5.74 14.58
N ALA A 328 0.78 -4.99 13.67
CA ALA A 328 0.49 -4.96 12.24
C ALA A 328 1.71 -4.46 11.44
N ILE A 329 1.71 -4.71 10.14
CA ILE A 329 2.75 -4.27 9.21
C ILE A 329 2.08 -3.55 8.04
N VAL A 330 2.60 -2.37 7.70
CA VAL A 330 2.20 -1.56 6.55
C VAL A 330 3.40 -1.38 5.63
N SER A 331 3.24 -1.73 4.35
CA SER A 331 4.21 -1.37 3.32
C SER A 331 3.75 -0.13 2.56
N THR A 332 4.56 0.93 2.56
CA THR A 332 4.30 2.14 1.75
C THR A 332 5.09 2.18 0.46
N ILE A 333 5.67 1.05 0.05
CA ILE A 333 6.57 0.94 -1.11
C ILE A 333 5.76 0.61 -2.38
N GLY A 334 4.63 -0.09 -2.23
CA GLY A 334 3.80 -0.50 -3.37
C GLY A 334 4.41 -1.64 -4.19
N PHE A 335 5.05 -2.62 -3.55
CA PHE A 335 5.62 -3.79 -4.23
C PHE A 335 5.55 -5.02 -3.31
N PRO A 336 5.77 -6.24 -3.84
CA PRO A 336 5.89 -7.43 -3.03
C PRO A 336 6.95 -7.27 -1.92
N LEU A 337 6.68 -7.89 -0.77
CA LEU A 337 7.54 -7.91 0.40
C LEU A 337 8.93 -8.50 0.07
N VAL A 338 8.94 -9.54 -0.77
CA VAL A 338 10.17 -10.20 -1.21
C VAL A 338 10.55 -9.72 -2.60
N GLY A 339 11.75 -9.16 -2.73
CA GLY A 339 12.30 -8.73 -4.02
C GLY A 339 11.89 -7.32 -4.46
N GLY A 340 10.81 -6.75 -3.92
CA GLY A 340 10.43 -5.36 -4.19
C GLY A 340 10.27 -5.05 -5.68
N PRO A 341 10.61 -3.83 -6.14
CA PRO A 341 10.57 -3.46 -7.56
C PRO A 341 11.42 -4.34 -8.48
N ALA A 342 12.46 -4.97 -7.94
CA ALA A 342 13.40 -5.79 -8.71
C ALA A 342 12.98 -7.28 -8.79
N GLY A 343 12.13 -7.73 -7.87
CA GLY A 343 11.61 -9.10 -7.81
C GLY A 343 10.35 -9.32 -8.65
N SER A 344 9.70 -8.23 -9.08
CA SER A 344 8.42 -8.25 -9.81
C SER A 344 8.52 -8.67 -11.27
N MET A 345 9.71 -9.03 -11.78
CA MET A 345 9.88 -9.42 -13.18
C MET A 345 9.29 -10.79 -13.52
N GLU A 346 8.86 -11.58 -12.52
CA GLU A 346 8.10 -12.81 -12.71
C GLU A 346 7.06 -12.98 -11.58
N ALA A 347 5.77 -12.95 -11.95
CA ALA A 347 4.68 -13.14 -10.99
C ALA A 347 4.80 -14.51 -10.30
N GLY A 348 4.63 -14.54 -8.97
CA GLY A 348 4.69 -15.78 -8.19
C GLY A 348 6.10 -16.22 -7.75
N ARG A 349 7.17 -15.60 -8.27
CA ARG A 349 8.54 -15.94 -7.85
C ARG A 349 8.76 -15.47 -6.41
N GLN A 350 9.07 -16.42 -5.52
CA GLN A 350 9.31 -16.20 -4.07
C GLN A 350 8.07 -15.97 -3.18
N VAL A 351 6.84 -16.22 -3.68
CA VAL A 351 5.61 -16.17 -2.86
C VAL A 351 5.70 -17.10 -1.65
N GLU A 352 6.30 -18.29 -1.80
CA GLU A 352 6.50 -19.21 -0.67
C GLU A 352 7.37 -18.62 0.45
N VAL A 353 8.33 -17.75 0.12
CA VAL A 353 9.16 -17.05 1.10
C VAL A 353 8.33 -15.99 1.82
N ALA A 354 7.57 -15.18 1.08
CA ALA A 354 6.68 -14.16 1.64
C ALA A 354 5.63 -14.81 2.56
N LYS A 355 4.94 -15.84 2.05
CA LYS A 355 3.96 -16.65 2.79
C LYS A 355 4.55 -17.23 4.06
N LYS A 356 5.74 -17.83 4.01
CA LYS A 356 6.41 -18.38 5.20
C LYS A 356 6.70 -17.30 6.24
N ILE A 357 7.20 -16.14 5.83
CA ILE A 357 7.51 -15.02 6.72
C ILE A 357 6.21 -14.46 7.33
N LEU A 358 5.24 -14.10 6.49
CA LEU A 358 3.97 -13.50 6.92
C LEU A 358 3.14 -14.46 7.79
N SER A 359 3.12 -15.76 7.48
CA SER A 359 2.49 -16.78 8.32
C SER A 359 3.17 -16.90 9.69
N ALA A 360 4.50 -16.78 9.75
CA ALA A 360 5.21 -16.78 11.04
C ALA A 360 4.87 -15.53 11.88
N LYS A 361 4.68 -14.36 11.24
CA LYS A 361 4.28 -13.13 11.94
C LYS A 361 2.81 -13.18 12.35
N ASN A 362 1.92 -13.70 11.50
CA ASN A 362 0.49 -13.85 11.77
C ASN A 362 -0.15 -12.57 12.32
N VAL A 363 0.09 -11.46 11.62
CA VAL A 363 -0.50 -10.13 11.88
C VAL A 363 -0.94 -9.54 10.53
N PRO A 364 -1.86 -8.55 10.51
CA PRO A 364 -2.26 -7.89 9.28
C PRO A 364 -1.06 -7.33 8.50
N TYR A 365 -0.99 -7.63 7.21
CA TYR A 365 -0.05 -7.05 6.26
C TYR A 365 -0.82 -6.20 5.26
N ILE A 366 -0.71 -4.88 5.37
CA ILE A 366 -1.41 -3.90 4.53
C ILE A 366 -0.40 -3.27 3.59
N VAL A 367 -0.80 -3.04 2.33
CA VAL A 367 -0.04 -2.17 1.43
C VAL A 367 -0.79 -0.86 1.25
N ALA A 368 -0.15 0.24 1.61
CA ALA A 368 -0.74 1.56 1.50
C ALA A 368 0.33 2.58 1.14
N ALA A 369 0.30 3.09 -0.10
CA ALA A 369 1.33 3.97 -0.64
C ALA A 369 0.71 5.17 -1.36
N PRO A 370 1.40 6.32 -1.41
CA PRO A 370 1.06 7.36 -2.37
C PRO A 370 1.29 6.85 -3.80
N LEU A 371 0.50 7.35 -4.75
CA LEU A 371 0.69 7.07 -6.18
C LEU A 371 1.92 7.84 -6.68
N LEU A 372 2.90 7.11 -7.20
CA LEU A 372 4.19 7.66 -7.64
C LEU A 372 4.22 7.97 -9.14
N ILE A 373 3.26 7.45 -9.88
CA ILE A 373 3.16 7.61 -11.34
C ILE A 373 2.01 8.56 -11.68
N GLN A 374 0.89 8.41 -10.97
CA GLN A 374 -0.35 9.12 -11.22
C GLN A 374 -0.52 10.31 -10.27
N ASP A 375 -1.05 11.42 -10.80
CA ASP A 375 -1.42 12.57 -9.98
C ASP A 375 -2.79 12.38 -9.28
N ILE A 376 -3.01 13.10 -8.18
CA ILE A 376 -4.24 13.00 -7.38
C ILE A 376 -5.49 13.36 -8.20
N HIS A 377 -5.38 14.33 -9.09
CA HIS A 377 -6.50 14.81 -9.88
C HIS A 377 -6.98 13.74 -10.87
N SER A 378 -6.06 13.07 -11.56
CA SER A 378 -6.37 11.96 -12.46
C SER A 378 -6.96 10.77 -11.69
N TRP A 379 -6.34 10.40 -10.56
CA TRP A 379 -6.83 9.32 -9.71
C TRP A 379 -8.27 9.57 -9.23
N THR A 380 -8.55 10.75 -8.68
CA THR A 380 -9.87 11.05 -8.09
C THR A 380 -11.02 11.11 -9.10
N ARG A 381 -10.73 11.31 -10.40
CA ARG A 381 -11.75 11.33 -11.46
C ARG A 381 -11.89 10.01 -12.21
N GLN A 382 -10.80 9.30 -12.44
CA GLN A 382 -10.74 8.16 -13.36
C GLN A 382 -10.45 6.84 -12.65
N GLY A 383 -10.09 6.89 -11.37
CA GLY A 383 -9.54 5.77 -10.64
C GLY A 383 -8.05 5.55 -10.93
N ILE A 384 -7.51 4.51 -10.32
CA ILE A 384 -6.08 4.18 -10.44
C ILE A 384 -5.77 3.61 -11.83
N GLY A 385 -4.77 4.18 -12.50
CA GLY A 385 -4.33 3.77 -13.84
C GLY A 385 -3.55 2.45 -13.84
N GLY A 386 -3.45 1.81 -15.02
CA GLY A 386 -2.98 0.42 -15.16
C GLY A 386 -1.61 0.12 -14.55
N LEU A 387 -0.58 0.91 -14.86
CA LEU A 387 0.75 0.64 -14.30
C LEU A 387 0.80 0.82 -12.76
N GLN A 388 0.05 1.79 -12.26
CA GLN A 388 -0.06 2.06 -10.83
C GLN A 388 -0.88 0.97 -10.10
N SER A 389 -1.86 0.35 -10.78
CA SER A 389 -2.65 -0.74 -10.21
C SER A 389 -1.83 -2.02 -10.03
N VAL A 390 -0.94 -2.35 -10.99
CA VAL A 390 -0.05 -3.52 -10.89
C VAL A 390 0.84 -3.43 -9.64
N VAL A 391 1.40 -2.25 -9.40
CA VAL A 391 2.30 -1.93 -8.30
C VAL A 391 1.56 -1.96 -6.96
N LEU A 392 0.42 -1.26 -6.84
CA LEU A 392 -0.26 -1.11 -5.56
C LEU A 392 -1.17 -2.30 -5.17
N TYR A 393 -1.71 -3.05 -6.15
CA TYR A 393 -2.71 -4.10 -5.93
C TYR A 393 -2.18 -5.47 -6.34
N ALA A 394 -2.06 -5.71 -7.65
CA ALA A 394 -1.90 -7.06 -8.20
C ALA A 394 -0.65 -7.77 -7.67
N LEU A 395 0.49 -7.08 -7.58
CA LEU A 395 1.72 -7.67 -7.09
C LEU A 395 1.69 -7.93 -5.56
N PRO A 396 1.30 -6.96 -4.71
CA PRO A 396 1.09 -7.21 -3.28
C PRO A 396 0.05 -8.30 -2.93
N GLU A 397 -1.02 -8.43 -3.72
CA GLU A 397 -2.06 -9.45 -3.52
C GLU A 397 -1.48 -10.87 -3.59
N LEU A 398 -0.45 -11.09 -4.43
CA LEU A 398 0.25 -12.38 -4.51
C LEU A 398 0.98 -12.77 -3.21
N ASP A 399 1.34 -11.78 -2.37
CA ASP A 399 1.91 -12.03 -1.04
C ASP A 399 0.83 -12.24 0.04
N GLY A 400 -0.45 -12.05 -0.30
CA GLY A 400 -1.56 -12.04 0.64
C GLY A 400 -1.73 -10.72 1.38
N ALA A 401 -1.30 -9.60 0.78
CA ALA A 401 -1.61 -8.27 1.30
C ALA A 401 -3.12 -8.02 1.30
N ILE A 402 -3.59 -7.26 2.29
CA ILE A 402 -4.99 -6.87 2.43
C ILE A 402 -5.15 -5.35 2.47
N ASP A 403 -6.38 -4.86 2.30
CA ASP A 403 -6.75 -3.45 2.47
C ASP A 403 -5.84 -2.46 1.73
N ALA A 404 -5.61 -2.69 0.43
CA ALA A 404 -4.81 -1.80 -0.38
C ALA A 404 -5.39 -0.36 -0.39
N ILE A 405 -4.65 0.61 0.16
CA ILE A 405 -5.13 2.00 0.32
C ILE A 405 -4.17 2.97 -0.40
N PRO A 406 -4.62 3.67 -1.45
CA PRO A 406 -3.87 4.79 -2.00
C PRO A 406 -3.87 5.95 -0.99
N LEU A 407 -2.69 6.30 -0.48
CA LEU A 407 -2.57 7.35 0.55
C LEU A 407 -2.63 8.76 -0.01
N GLY A 408 -2.42 8.91 -1.32
CA GLY A 408 -2.22 10.20 -1.96
C GLY A 408 -1.59 10.02 -3.33
N GLY A 409 -0.96 11.06 -3.87
CA GLY A 409 -0.34 10.99 -5.20
C GLY A 409 0.45 12.25 -5.52
N LEU A 410 0.85 12.37 -6.78
CA LEU A 410 1.61 13.53 -7.24
C LEU A 410 0.75 14.79 -7.37
N VAL A 411 1.32 15.93 -7.01
CA VAL A 411 0.86 17.28 -7.38
C VAL A 411 2.05 17.99 -7.99
N GLY A 412 2.06 18.09 -9.32
CA GLY A 412 3.28 18.45 -10.05
C GLY A 412 4.37 17.40 -9.83
N GLU A 413 5.46 17.82 -9.17
CA GLU A 413 6.63 17.02 -8.82
C GLU A 413 6.71 16.72 -7.32
N ASP A 414 5.66 16.94 -6.54
CA ASP A 414 5.69 16.67 -5.09
C ASP A 414 4.69 15.58 -4.72
N ILE A 415 5.05 14.74 -3.75
CA ILE A 415 4.17 13.71 -3.19
C ILE A 415 3.32 14.32 -2.08
N TYR A 416 1.99 14.24 -2.22
CA TYR A 416 1.05 14.66 -1.19
C TYR A 416 0.20 13.49 -0.70
N LEU A 417 -0.05 13.45 0.60
CA LEU A 417 -1.04 12.55 1.20
C LEU A 417 -2.41 13.22 1.21
N VAL A 418 -3.46 12.43 0.99
CA VAL A 418 -4.84 12.83 1.21
C VAL A 418 -5.20 12.48 2.66
N PRO A 419 -5.47 13.46 3.54
CA PRO A 419 -5.66 13.23 4.97
C PRO A 419 -6.71 12.17 5.31
N ASP A 420 -7.83 12.16 4.59
CA ASP A 420 -8.90 11.17 4.73
C ASP A 420 -8.41 9.73 4.46
N ARG A 421 -7.46 9.54 3.55
CA ARG A 421 -6.91 8.22 3.22
C ARG A 421 -5.90 7.73 4.24
N VAL A 422 -5.14 8.64 4.84
CA VAL A 422 -4.29 8.32 5.99
C VAL A 422 -5.16 7.92 7.18
N LYS A 423 -6.24 8.67 7.44
CA LYS A 423 -7.22 8.33 8.48
C LYS A 423 -7.85 6.95 8.24
N ARG A 424 -8.23 6.67 6.98
CA ARG A 424 -8.73 5.35 6.56
C ARG A 424 -7.75 4.24 6.93
N LEU A 425 -6.48 4.38 6.56
CA LEU A 425 -5.44 3.40 6.92
C LEU A 425 -5.35 3.20 8.43
N THR A 426 -5.24 4.27 9.21
CA THR A 426 -5.09 4.17 10.67
C THR A 426 -6.32 3.53 11.32
N ASP A 427 -7.52 3.83 10.84
CA ASP A 427 -8.74 3.24 11.39
C ASP A 427 -8.88 1.75 11.01
N ARG A 428 -8.49 1.35 9.80
CA ARG A 428 -8.43 -0.07 9.38
C ARG A 428 -7.47 -0.87 10.27
N LEU A 429 -6.27 -0.34 10.47
CA LEU A 429 -5.27 -0.96 11.36
C LEU A 429 -5.83 -1.17 12.76
N LYS A 430 -6.46 -0.15 13.34
CA LYS A 430 -7.08 -0.25 14.67
C LYS A 430 -8.13 -1.36 14.74
N HIS A 431 -8.99 -1.50 13.74
CA HIS A 431 -10.04 -2.51 13.79
C HIS A 431 -9.49 -3.93 13.64
N TRP A 432 -8.50 -4.15 12.76
CA TRP A 432 -7.81 -5.44 12.67
C TRP A 432 -7.08 -5.81 13.96
N ILE A 433 -6.38 -4.84 14.57
CA ILE A 433 -5.68 -5.02 15.84
C ILE A 433 -6.68 -5.27 16.97
N ASN A 434 -7.78 -4.52 17.00
CA ASN A 434 -8.83 -4.70 18.00
C ASN A 434 -9.50 -6.08 17.87
N LEU A 435 -9.76 -6.56 16.65
CA LEU A 435 -10.27 -7.91 16.40
C LEU A 435 -9.32 -8.98 16.98
N ARG A 436 -8.00 -8.81 16.81
CA ARG A 436 -7.00 -9.71 17.40
C ARG A 436 -6.99 -9.66 18.92
N ARG A 437 -7.07 -8.46 19.51
CA ARG A 437 -7.00 -8.22 20.97
C ARG A 437 -8.28 -8.60 21.71
N THR A 438 -9.44 -8.54 21.05
CA THR A 438 -10.73 -8.93 21.62
C THR A 438 -10.78 -10.44 21.82
N ALA A 439 -11.17 -10.89 23.02
CA ALA A 439 -11.31 -12.31 23.33
C ALA A 439 -12.42 -12.94 22.46
N PRO A 440 -12.30 -14.21 22.03
CA PRO A 440 -13.29 -14.85 21.16
C PRO A 440 -14.74 -14.72 21.64
N ALA A 441 -14.99 -14.88 22.94
CA ALA A 441 -16.32 -14.76 23.53
C ALA A 441 -16.94 -13.37 23.31
N ASP A 442 -16.14 -12.30 23.34
CA ASP A 442 -16.61 -10.92 23.19
C ASP A 442 -16.68 -10.47 21.72
N ARG A 443 -16.26 -11.30 20.76
CA ARG A 443 -16.23 -10.93 19.35
C ARG A 443 -17.64 -10.95 18.75
N ARG A 444 -18.18 -9.76 18.50
CA ARG A 444 -19.33 -9.53 17.62
C ARG A 444 -19.01 -9.74 16.14
N ILE A 445 -19.68 -10.68 15.48
CA ILE A 445 -19.50 -11.00 14.05
C ILE A 445 -20.82 -10.82 13.32
N ALA A 446 -20.82 -10.08 12.22
CA ALA A 446 -21.97 -9.96 11.34
C ALA A 446 -21.78 -10.84 10.10
N ILE A 447 -22.67 -11.80 9.87
CA ILE A 447 -22.69 -12.66 8.69
C ILE A 447 -23.78 -12.15 7.75
N ILE A 448 -23.40 -11.90 6.49
CA ILE A 448 -24.25 -11.23 5.52
C ILE A 448 -24.68 -12.21 4.43
N LEU A 449 -25.99 -12.49 4.47
CA LEU A 449 -26.90 -13.10 3.50
C LEU A 449 -26.95 -12.35 2.17
N TYR A 450 -26.79 -13.02 1.04
CA TYR A 450 -27.18 -12.47 -0.25
C TYR A 450 -28.01 -13.47 -1.08
N GLY A 451 -28.92 -12.93 -1.89
CA GLY A 451 -29.70 -13.69 -2.87
C GLY A 451 -29.16 -13.43 -4.27
N PHE A 452 -28.33 -14.33 -4.80
CA PHE A 452 -27.80 -14.23 -6.15
C PHE A 452 -28.61 -15.08 -7.15
N PRO A 453 -28.99 -14.56 -8.33
CA PRO A 453 -28.74 -13.20 -8.85
C PRO A 453 -29.57 -12.10 -8.16
N PRO A 454 -29.12 -10.83 -8.14
CA PRO A 454 -29.82 -9.73 -7.50
C PRO A 454 -31.31 -9.66 -7.89
N GLY A 455 -32.20 -9.68 -6.90
CA GLY A 455 -33.65 -9.53 -7.10
C GLY A 455 -34.37 -10.77 -7.65
N TYR A 456 -33.66 -11.86 -7.97
CA TYR A 456 -34.23 -13.11 -8.49
C TYR A 456 -33.78 -14.36 -7.71
N GLY A 457 -32.59 -14.31 -7.10
CA GLY A 457 -32.00 -15.40 -6.33
C GLY A 457 -32.64 -15.60 -4.97
N ALA A 458 -32.77 -16.86 -4.55
CA ALA A 458 -33.20 -17.17 -3.20
C ALA A 458 -32.11 -16.76 -2.19
N THR A 459 -32.51 -16.12 -1.10
CA THR A 459 -31.62 -15.80 0.02
C THR A 459 -30.93 -17.08 0.51
N GLY A 460 -29.62 -17.02 0.72
CA GLY A 460 -28.87 -18.19 1.16
C GLY A 460 -28.64 -19.20 0.04
N THR A 461 -28.49 -18.75 -1.20
CA THR A 461 -28.03 -19.58 -2.31
C THR A 461 -26.79 -18.95 -2.95
N ALA A 462 -25.84 -19.79 -3.34
CA ALA A 462 -24.62 -19.38 -4.01
C ALA A 462 -24.17 -20.48 -4.98
N ALA A 463 -23.56 -20.08 -6.10
CA ALA A 463 -23.02 -21.04 -7.05
C ALA A 463 -21.94 -21.89 -6.36
N LEU A 464 -22.04 -23.22 -6.52
CA LEU A 464 -21.06 -24.20 -6.03
C LEU A 464 -20.85 -24.22 -4.49
N LEU A 465 -21.75 -23.61 -3.71
CA LEU A 465 -21.72 -23.64 -2.25
C LEU A 465 -23.10 -23.98 -1.67
N ASN A 466 -23.18 -25.05 -0.88
CA ASN A 466 -24.36 -25.31 -0.05
C ASN A 466 -24.33 -24.36 1.15
N VAL A 467 -24.91 -23.18 0.98
CA VAL A 467 -24.90 -22.12 1.99
C VAL A 467 -25.50 -22.57 3.33
N PRO A 468 -26.71 -23.19 3.42
CA PRO A 468 -27.28 -23.62 4.69
C PRO A 468 -26.33 -24.53 5.49
N ARG A 469 -25.80 -25.58 4.86
CA ARG A 469 -24.91 -26.55 5.52
C ARG A 469 -23.56 -25.92 5.86
N SER A 470 -22.98 -25.15 4.95
CA SER A 470 -21.68 -24.51 5.18
C SER A 470 -21.75 -23.43 6.26
N LEU A 471 -22.86 -22.69 6.35
CA LEU A 471 -23.08 -21.69 7.39
C LEU A 471 -23.19 -22.35 8.76
N LEU A 472 -23.98 -23.43 8.89
CA LEU A 472 -24.09 -24.17 10.15
C LEU A 472 -22.73 -24.73 10.60
N ASN A 473 -21.94 -25.28 9.66
CA ASN A 473 -20.57 -25.73 9.94
C ASN A 473 -19.67 -24.58 10.43
N LEU A 474 -19.77 -23.39 9.83
CA LEU A 474 -19.02 -22.21 10.28
C LEU A 474 -19.43 -21.82 11.71
N LEU A 475 -20.72 -21.84 12.04
CA LEU A 475 -21.23 -21.49 13.36
C LEU A 475 -20.75 -22.47 14.43
N HIS A 476 -20.79 -23.78 14.17
CA HIS A 476 -20.20 -24.78 15.08
C HIS A 476 -18.69 -24.61 15.23
N ALA A 477 -17.98 -24.26 14.15
CA ALA A 477 -16.54 -23.99 14.23
C ALA A 477 -16.23 -22.73 15.07
N LEU A 478 -17.08 -21.69 14.99
CA LEU A 478 -16.98 -20.50 15.85
C LEU A 478 -17.26 -20.84 17.31
N GLU A 479 -18.32 -21.60 17.60
CA GLU A 479 -18.64 -22.08 18.94
C GLU A 479 -17.47 -22.88 19.55
N ALA A 480 -16.93 -23.85 18.80
CA ALA A 480 -15.77 -24.64 19.22
C ALA A 480 -14.50 -23.80 19.42
N ALA A 481 -14.36 -22.68 18.72
CA ALA A 481 -13.27 -21.72 18.90
C ALA A 481 -13.51 -20.73 20.07
N GLY A 482 -14.61 -20.88 20.82
CA GLY A 482 -14.94 -20.11 22.00
C GLY A 482 -15.67 -18.79 21.74
N TYR A 483 -16.25 -18.61 20.54
CA TYR A 483 -17.15 -17.50 20.27
C TYR A 483 -18.50 -17.73 20.94
N THR A 484 -19.14 -16.66 21.42
CA THR A 484 -20.52 -16.73 21.93
C THR A 484 -21.49 -16.83 20.76
N VAL A 485 -21.85 -18.05 20.42
CA VAL A 485 -22.91 -18.39 19.45
C VAL A 485 -24.14 -18.82 20.26
N GLY A 486 -25.32 -18.37 19.85
CA GLY A 486 -26.59 -18.78 20.49
C GLY A 486 -27.02 -20.19 20.10
N ASP A 487 -28.25 -20.56 20.44
CA ASP A 487 -28.79 -21.87 20.10
C ASP A 487 -28.82 -22.09 18.58
N LEU A 488 -28.24 -23.20 18.12
CA LEU A 488 -28.17 -23.57 16.71
C LEU A 488 -29.23 -24.63 16.37
N PRO A 489 -29.94 -24.51 15.22
CA PRO A 489 -30.84 -25.55 14.76
C PRO A 489 -30.06 -26.78 14.27
N GLU A 490 -30.72 -27.94 14.27
CA GLU A 490 -30.13 -29.19 13.74
C GLU A 490 -29.92 -29.13 12.21
N ASP A 491 -30.80 -28.44 11.50
CA ASP A 491 -30.75 -28.26 10.04
C ASP A 491 -30.43 -26.80 9.68
N GLY A 492 -29.44 -26.61 8.81
CA GLY A 492 -29.09 -25.30 8.28
C GLY A 492 -30.22 -24.66 7.48
N GLU A 493 -31.11 -25.46 6.88
CA GLU A 493 -32.29 -24.95 6.16
C GLU A 493 -33.26 -24.24 7.11
N ASP A 494 -33.38 -24.70 8.36
CA ASP A 494 -34.20 -24.03 9.37
C ASP A 494 -33.61 -22.67 9.76
N LEU A 495 -32.28 -22.56 9.81
CA LEU A 495 -31.60 -21.27 10.02
C LEU A 495 -31.90 -20.29 8.88
N ILE A 496 -31.77 -20.74 7.62
CA ILE A 496 -32.08 -19.89 6.45
C ILE A 496 -33.56 -19.47 6.46
N ARG A 497 -34.48 -20.37 6.83
CA ARG A 497 -35.90 -20.05 6.97
C ARG A 497 -36.15 -18.99 8.04
N GLN A 498 -35.49 -19.07 9.20
CA GLN A 498 -35.58 -18.07 10.26
C GLN A 498 -35.06 -16.70 9.82
N VAL A 499 -33.89 -16.67 9.16
CA VAL A 499 -33.31 -15.42 8.64
C VAL A 499 -34.22 -14.78 7.60
N LYS A 500 -34.76 -15.58 6.67
CA LYS A 500 -35.72 -15.10 5.67
C LYS A 500 -37.01 -14.58 6.31
N ALA A 501 -37.57 -15.29 7.28
CA ALA A 501 -38.76 -14.85 7.99
C ALA A 501 -38.54 -13.55 8.77
N ALA A 502 -37.36 -13.37 9.39
CA ALA A 502 -36.99 -12.12 10.06
C ALA A 502 -36.83 -10.96 9.06
N ASP A 503 -36.30 -11.24 7.87
CA ASP A 503 -36.15 -10.26 6.80
C ASP A 503 -37.49 -9.90 6.13
N GLU A 504 -38.43 -10.82 5.98
CA GLU A 504 -39.76 -10.55 5.42
C GLU A 504 -40.72 -9.92 6.44
N GLY A 505 -40.69 -10.40 7.69
CA GLY A 505 -41.60 -9.97 8.77
C GLY A 505 -41.36 -8.54 9.27
N THR A 506 -40.26 -7.91 8.85
CA THR A 506 -39.94 -6.51 9.17
C THR A 506 -40.70 -5.48 8.30
N GLY A 507 -41.54 -5.93 7.35
CA GLY A 507 -42.28 -5.06 6.42
C GLY A 507 -43.78 -5.35 6.25
N SER A 508 -44.37 -6.31 6.97
CA SER A 508 -45.80 -6.63 6.83
C SER A 508 -46.65 -6.00 7.94
N LEU A 509 -47.49 -5.03 7.58
CA LEU A 509 -48.69 -4.68 8.34
C LEU A 509 -49.57 -5.95 8.47
N PRO A 510 -50.02 -6.37 9.67
CA PRO A 510 -51.15 -7.29 9.73
C PRO A 510 -52.42 -6.47 9.47
N LEU A 511 -52.92 -6.53 8.24
CA LEU A 511 -54.37 -6.40 8.03
C LEU A 511 -55.00 -7.59 8.73
N SER A 512 -55.57 -7.34 9.91
CA SER A 512 -56.24 -8.29 10.82
C SER A 512 -55.32 -9.35 11.45
N THR A 513 -55.00 -9.20 12.73
CA THR A 513 -55.71 -9.79 13.88
C THR A 513 -54.91 -9.48 15.15
N GLN A 514 -55.63 -9.28 16.25
CA GLN A 514 -55.08 -9.18 17.60
C GLN A 514 -54.27 -10.44 17.95
N ASP A 515 -53.27 -10.26 18.82
CA ASP A 515 -52.46 -11.29 19.50
C ASP A 515 -51.19 -11.80 18.79
N SER A 516 -50.10 -11.04 18.96
CA SER A 516 -48.75 -11.56 19.24
C SER A 516 -47.84 -10.36 19.51
N GLU A 517 -47.22 -10.30 20.69
CA GLU A 517 -46.12 -9.37 21.02
C GLU A 517 -44.92 -9.67 20.11
N LEU A 518 -44.95 -9.20 18.87
CA LEU A 518 -43.80 -9.18 17.98
C LEU A 518 -42.77 -8.22 18.59
N LYS A 519 -41.66 -8.77 19.11
CA LYS A 519 -40.49 -7.96 19.50
C LYS A 519 -40.16 -7.01 18.34
N PRO A 520 -39.98 -5.70 18.58
CA PRO A 520 -39.62 -4.79 17.51
C PRO A 520 -38.31 -5.29 16.88
N GLY A 521 -38.35 -5.58 15.58
CA GLY A 521 -37.18 -5.97 14.80
C GLY A 521 -36.10 -4.89 14.86
N THR A 522 -34.88 -5.22 14.50
CA THR A 522 -33.79 -4.24 14.40
C THR A 522 -34.19 -3.14 13.42
N SER A 523 -34.12 -1.88 13.84
CA SER A 523 -34.40 -0.73 12.98
C SER A 523 -33.43 0.42 13.20
N VAL A 524 -33.38 1.32 12.22
CA VAL A 524 -32.61 2.57 12.29
C VAL A 524 -33.53 3.73 11.98
N ASN A 525 -33.68 4.63 12.95
CA ASN A 525 -34.42 5.86 12.74
C ASN A 525 -33.71 6.80 11.76
N VAL A 526 -34.46 7.51 10.92
CA VAL A 526 -33.94 8.51 9.97
C VAL A 526 -33.01 9.52 10.64
N ARG A 527 -33.33 10.04 11.82
CA ARG A 527 -32.48 11.03 12.52
C ARG A 527 -31.14 10.45 12.96
N THR A 528 -31.15 9.18 13.36
CA THR A 528 -29.94 8.43 13.71
C THR A 528 -29.08 8.23 12.46
N LEU A 529 -29.71 7.86 11.34
CA LEU A 529 -29.01 7.71 10.06
C LEU A 529 -28.39 9.04 9.59
N GLU A 530 -29.14 10.14 9.66
CA GLU A 530 -28.67 11.48 9.32
C GLU A 530 -27.42 11.86 10.13
N THR A 531 -27.46 11.59 11.44
CA THR A 531 -26.32 11.82 12.34
C THR A 531 -25.12 10.97 11.94
N TRP A 532 -25.35 9.71 11.59
CA TRP A 532 -24.28 8.78 11.22
C TRP A 532 -23.64 9.09 9.86
N LEU A 533 -24.42 9.52 8.89
CA LEU A 533 -23.96 9.90 7.54
C LEU A 533 -23.30 11.28 7.53
N GLY A 534 -23.77 12.19 8.37
CA GLY A 534 -23.38 13.60 8.34
C GLY A 534 -23.96 14.35 7.13
N TYR A 535 -23.91 15.68 7.21
CA TYR A 535 -24.60 16.58 6.28
C TYR A 535 -24.35 16.27 4.80
N LEU A 536 -23.08 16.09 4.41
CA LEU A 536 -22.71 15.93 3.01
C LEU A 536 -23.31 14.66 2.37
N ARG A 537 -23.17 13.51 3.05
CA ARG A 537 -23.64 12.22 2.54
C ARG A 537 -25.17 12.14 2.57
N THR A 538 -25.78 12.66 3.63
CA THR A 538 -27.24 12.82 3.73
C THR A 538 -27.79 13.60 2.54
N SER A 539 -27.18 14.74 2.22
CA SER A 539 -27.62 15.60 1.11
C SER A 539 -27.53 14.89 -0.24
N TRP A 540 -26.50 14.07 -0.49
CA TRP A 540 -26.37 13.32 -1.75
C TRP A 540 -27.43 12.23 -1.88
N ILE A 541 -27.72 11.50 -0.79
CA ILE A 541 -28.77 10.49 -0.79
C ILE A 541 -30.14 11.16 -1.00
N GLN A 542 -30.43 12.24 -0.28
CA GLN A 542 -31.69 12.99 -0.45
C GLN A 542 -31.85 13.57 -1.86
N LYS A 543 -30.77 14.01 -2.51
CA LYS A 543 -30.83 14.48 -3.91
C LYS A 543 -31.32 13.37 -4.86
N ASN A 544 -30.87 12.13 -4.65
CA ASN A 544 -31.21 11.00 -5.52
C ASN A 544 -32.56 10.33 -5.16
N TRP A 545 -32.90 10.35 -3.88
CA TRP A 545 -34.06 9.64 -3.31
C TRP A 545 -35.18 10.56 -2.84
N LYS A 546 -35.04 11.89 -3.01
CA LYS A 546 -35.95 12.99 -2.60
C LYS A 546 -36.05 13.23 -1.09
N SER A 547 -36.07 12.17 -0.29
CA SER A 547 -36.09 12.24 1.17
C SER A 547 -35.22 11.12 1.76
N LEU A 548 -35.06 11.12 3.07
CA LEU A 548 -34.74 9.92 3.83
C LEU A 548 -35.99 9.27 4.42
N THR A 549 -37.01 10.08 4.76
CA THR A 549 -38.32 9.58 5.20
C THR A 549 -39.06 8.94 4.02
N ASP A 550 -39.80 7.85 4.27
CA ASP A 550 -40.64 7.18 3.26
C ASP A 550 -39.88 6.63 2.04
N THR A 551 -38.55 6.61 2.08
CA THR A 551 -37.66 6.24 0.98
C THR A 551 -36.76 5.08 1.40
N GLY A 552 -37.31 3.89 1.34
CA GLY A 552 -36.64 2.64 1.71
C GLY A 552 -37.55 1.47 1.37
N ILE A 553 -36.96 0.30 1.09
CA ILE A 553 -37.74 -0.87 0.63
C ILE A 553 -38.60 -1.41 1.77
N LYS A 554 -38.08 -1.40 3.00
CA LYS A 554 -38.79 -1.81 4.22
C LYS A 554 -38.70 -0.69 5.27
N THR A 555 -39.67 0.21 5.22
CA THR A 555 -39.73 1.39 6.09
C THR A 555 -41.06 1.38 6.84
N LEU A 556 -41.01 1.55 8.17
CA LEU A 556 -42.18 1.70 9.02
C LEU A 556 -42.14 3.10 9.65
N GLY A 557 -42.87 4.05 9.07
CA GLY A 557 -42.76 5.46 9.46
C GLY A 557 -41.35 5.99 9.20
N ASP A 558 -40.68 6.49 10.24
CA ASP A 558 -39.31 7.03 10.16
C ASP A 558 -38.22 5.98 10.44
N ASP A 559 -38.57 4.69 10.51
CA ASP A 559 -37.63 3.62 10.84
C ASP A 559 -37.37 2.70 9.65
N PHE A 560 -36.09 2.54 9.30
CA PHE A 560 -35.64 1.54 8.33
C PHE A 560 -35.48 0.20 9.03
N CYS A 561 -36.30 -0.78 8.67
CA CYS A 561 -36.23 -2.10 9.28
C CYS A 561 -35.10 -2.93 8.67
N LEU A 562 -34.31 -3.58 9.53
CA LEU A 562 -33.17 -4.41 9.18
C LEU A 562 -33.47 -5.86 9.58
N GLY A 563 -33.58 -6.73 8.58
CA GLY A 563 -33.87 -8.15 8.75
C GLY A 563 -32.67 -8.96 9.20
N GLY A 564 -32.79 -9.70 10.31
CA GLY A 564 -31.78 -10.66 10.72
C GLY A 564 -32.09 -11.39 12.02
N VAL A 565 -31.30 -12.44 12.28
CA VAL A 565 -31.37 -13.29 13.47
C VAL A 565 -30.13 -13.06 14.32
N GLN A 566 -30.32 -12.85 15.62
CA GLN A 566 -29.25 -12.73 16.61
C GLN A 566 -29.01 -14.08 17.28
N LEU A 567 -27.76 -14.58 17.20
CA LEU A 567 -27.28 -15.81 17.84
C LEU A 567 -26.10 -15.47 18.76
N GLY A 568 -26.38 -15.12 20.01
CA GLY A 568 -25.33 -14.70 20.94
C GLY A 568 -24.68 -13.39 20.48
N ASN A 569 -23.38 -13.41 20.19
CA ASN A 569 -22.64 -12.29 19.60
C ASN A 569 -22.53 -12.36 18.06
N VAL A 570 -23.15 -13.37 17.43
CA VAL A 570 -23.22 -13.46 15.96
C VAL A 570 -24.56 -12.94 15.48
N TRP A 571 -24.57 -12.03 14.51
CA TRP A 571 -25.78 -11.57 13.84
C TRP A 571 -25.77 -12.02 12.39
N ILE A 572 -26.88 -12.59 11.92
CA ILE A 572 -27.03 -13.10 10.55
C ILE A 572 -28.18 -12.36 9.90
N GLY A 573 -27.91 -11.57 8.87
CA GLY A 573 -28.92 -10.76 8.19
C GLY A 573 -28.80 -10.82 6.67
N VAL A 574 -29.82 -10.31 5.99
CA VAL A 574 -29.86 -10.27 4.52
C VAL A 574 -29.47 -8.87 4.05
N GLN A 575 -28.50 -8.79 3.14
CA GLN A 575 -28.10 -7.53 2.53
C GLN A 575 -29.30 -6.92 1.79
N PRO A 576 -29.62 -5.63 2.01
CA PRO A 576 -30.65 -4.97 1.23
C PRO A 576 -30.33 -5.00 -0.27
N PRO A 577 -31.33 -5.05 -1.16
CA PRO A 577 -31.11 -4.99 -2.60
C PRO A 577 -30.32 -3.74 -3.00
N LEU A 578 -29.40 -3.86 -3.96
CA LEU A 578 -28.59 -2.72 -4.42
C LEU A 578 -29.44 -1.54 -4.95
N GLY A 579 -30.59 -1.83 -5.56
CA GLY A 579 -31.48 -0.83 -6.12
C GLY A 579 -32.96 -1.21 -5.96
N ILE A 580 -33.82 -0.23 -6.12
CA ILE A 580 -35.28 -0.40 -6.15
C ILE A 580 -35.71 -0.57 -7.60
N GLN A 581 -36.56 -1.56 -7.89
CA GLN A 581 -37.15 -1.70 -9.23
C GLN A 581 -37.91 -0.42 -9.61
N GLY A 582 -37.63 0.11 -10.80
CA GLY A 582 -38.11 1.41 -11.23
C GLY A 582 -37.62 1.73 -12.65
N ASP A 583 -37.21 2.98 -12.90
CA ASP A 583 -36.76 3.43 -14.22
C ASP A 583 -35.40 2.82 -14.61
N PRO A 584 -35.34 1.86 -15.55
CA PRO A 584 -34.09 1.22 -15.96
C PRO A 584 -33.14 2.20 -16.66
N MET A 585 -33.63 3.33 -17.17
CA MET A 585 -32.78 4.36 -17.76
C MET A 585 -31.93 5.06 -16.71
N ARG A 586 -32.45 5.28 -15.49
CA ARG A 586 -31.65 5.85 -14.39
C ARG A 586 -30.48 4.95 -14.02
N LEU A 587 -30.73 3.64 -13.91
CA LEU A 587 -29.68 2.64 -13.62
C LEU A 587 -28.60 2.57 -14.72
N MET A 588 -28.93 2.83 -15.98
CA MET A 588 -27.98 2.78 -17.10
C MET A 588 -27.19 4.07 -17.32
N PHE A 589 -27.73 5.24 -16.94
CA PHE A 589 -27.15 6.54 -17.33
C PHE A 589 -26.77 7.46 -16.16
N GLU A 590 -27.24 7.22 -14.93
CA GLU A 590 -26.89 8.07 -13.79
C GLU A 590 -25.51 7.71 -13.22
N ARG A 591 -24.55 8.62 -13.43
CA ARG A 591 -23.19 8.52 -12.86
C ARG A 591 -23.11 8.86 -11.37
N ASP A 592 -24.10 9.58 -10.86
CA ASP A 592 -24.15 10.09 -9.48
C ASP A 592 -25.09 9.26 -8.58
N LEU A 593 -25.35 8.01 -8.94
CA LEU A 593 -26.23 7.13 -8.18
C LEU A 593 -25.69 6.97 -6.74
N THR A 594 -26.58 6.89 -5.77
CA THR A 594 -26.24 6.61 -4.36
C THR A 594 -26.94 5.35 -3.90
N PRO A 595 -26.42 4.63 -2.88
CA PRO A 595 -27.20 3.63 -2.18
C PRO A 595 -28.52 4.25 -1.69
N HIS A 596 -29.57 3.44 -1.67
CA HIS A 596 -30.83 3.85 -1.08
C HIS A 596 -30.71 3.97 0.46
N PRO A 597 -31.56 4.77 1.12
CA PRO A 597 -31.41 5.07 2.55
C PRO A 597 -31.34 3.83 3.46
N GLN A 598 -32.20 2.83 3.25
CA GLN A 598 -32.13 1.58 4.01
C GLN A 598 -30.83 0.79 3.80
N TYR A 599 -30.20 0.81 2.62
CA TYR A 599 -28.89 0.19 2.39
C TYR A 599 -27.80 0.90 3.20
N ALA A 600 -27.84 2.23 3.21
CA ALA A 600 -26.94 3.03 4.03
C ALA A 600 -27.17 2.77 5.54
N ALA A 601 -28.45 2.67 5.96
CA ALA A 601 -28.84 2.35 7.32
C ALA A 601 -28.29 1.00 7.79
N PHE A 602 -28.40 -0.03 6.95
CA PHE A 602 -27.90 -1.37 7.24
C PHE A 602 -26.41 -1.35 7.60
N TYR A 603 -25.57 -0.78 6.74
CA TYR A 603 -24.13 -0.75 6.95
C TYR A 603 -23.70 0.19 8.08
N GLN A 604 -24.37 1.33 8.25
CA GLN A 604 -24.09 2.23 9.37
C GLN A 604 -24.50 1.60 10.71
N TRP A 605 -25.58 0.82 10.73
CA TRP A 605 -25.96 0.05 11.90
C TRP A 605 -24.94 -1.03 12.24
N LEU A 606 -24.44 -1.77 11.26
CA LEU A 606 -23.36 -2.75 11.49
C LEU A 606 -22.13 -2.11 12.16
N GLN A 607 -21.76 -0.91 11.73
CA GLN A 607 -20.63 -0.16 12.29
C GLN A 607 -20.91 0.44 13.68
N LYS A 608 -22.07 1.10 13.85
CA LYS A 608 -22.30 2.00 14.99
C LYS A 608 -23.36 1.50 15.96
N GLY A 609 -24.34 0.74 15.47
CA GLY A 609 -25.41 0.12 16.27
C GLY A 609 -24.99 -1.24 16.81
N PHE A 610 -24.82 -2.23 15.92
CA PHE A 610 -24.31 -3.56 16.28
C PHE A 610 -22.84 -3.53 16.72
N GLN A 611 -22.06 -2.59 16.20
CA GLN A 611 -20.64 -2.44 16.49
C GLN A 611 -19.87 -3.74 16.22
N ALA A 612 -20.03 -4.28 15.01
CA ALA A 612 -19.36 -5.49 14.59
C ALA A 612 -17.83 -5.35 14.74
N HIS A 613 -17.14 -6.42 15.11
CA HIS A 613 -15.68 -6.49 15.00
C HIS A 613 -15.24 -6.96 13.61
N ALA A 614 -16.08 -7.71 12.90
CA ALA A 614 -15.85 -8.11 11.51
C ALA A 614 -17.19 -8.40 10.81
N ILE A 615 -17.18 -8.24 9.49
CA ILE A 615 -18.26 -8.65 8.59
C ILE A 615 -17.77 -9.87 7.79
N VAL A 616 -18.64 -10.86 7.62
CA VAL A 616 -18.43 -12.02 6.75
C VAL A 616 -19.53 -12.02 5.69
N HIS A 617 -19.21 -11.67 4.46
CA HIS A 617 -20.10 -11.91 3.33
C HIS A 617 -20.02 -13.39 2.95
N PHE A 618 -21.18 -14.06 2.95
CA PHE A 618 -21.25 -15.52 2.86
C PHE A 618 -22.13 -15.94 1.68
N GLY A 619 -21.53 -16.64 0.71
CA GLY A 619 -22.22 -17.09 -0.48
C GLY A 619 -21.82 -16.34 -1.74
N MET A 620 -20.55 -16.47 -2.14
CA MET A 620 -19.94 -15.84 -3.32
C MET A 620 -19.59 -14.37 -3.08
N HIS A 621 -20.47 -13.40 -3.39
CA HIS A 621 -20.17 -11.98 -3.24
C HIS A 621 -21.30 -11.19 -2.55
N GLY A 622 -21.01 -9.95 -2.18
CA GLY A 622 -21.99 -8.97 -1.73
C GLY A 622 -22.31 -7.99 -2.87
N THR A 623 -23.00 -6.90 -2.56
CA THR A 623 -23.25 -5.80 -3.50
C THR A 623 -22.61 -4.47 -3.09
N VAL A 624 -21.93 -4.42 -1.94
CA VAL A 624 -21.36 -3.18 -1.38
C VAL A 624 -20.11 -2.72 -2.12
N GLU A 625 -19.33 -3.66 -2.63
CA GLU A 625 -18.15 -3.47 -3.45
C GLU A 625 -18.49 -2.89 -4.84
N TRP A 626 -19.70 -3.14 -5.32
CA TRP A 626 -20.22 -2.68 -6.62
C TRP A 626 -20.94 -1.33 -6.53
N LEU A 627 -20.97 -0.70 -5.35
CA LEU A 627 -21.58 0.61 -5.17
C LEU A 627 -20.85 1.70 -5.94
N PRO A 628 -21.56 2.78 -6.35
CA PRO A 628 -20.95 3.89 -7.08
C PRO A 628 -19.73 4.48 -6.38
N GLY A 629 -18.66 4.70 -7.15
CA GLY A 629 -17.37 5.15 -6.64
C GLY A 629 -16.26 5.01 -7.67
N SER A 630 -15.03 5.18 -7.21
CA SER A 630 -13.85 4.96 -8.06
C SER A 630 -13.75 3.49 -8.48
N PRO A 631 -13.55 3.16 -9.78
CA PRO A 631 -13.39 1.76 -10.23
C PRO A 631 -12.25 1.02 -9.52
N LEU A 632 -11.16 1.74 -9.23
CA LEU A 632 -10.04 1.27 -8.42
C LEU A 632 -9.46 2.44 -7.63
N GLY A 633 -8.94 2.19 -6.42
CA GLY A 633 -8.43 3.25 -5.55
C GLY A 633 -9.55 4.05 -4.92
N ASN A 634 -10.32 3.41 -4.05
CA ASN A 634 -11.44 4.04 -3.38
C ASN A 634 -11.04 5.31 -2.60
N THR A 635 -11.88 6.32 -2.69
CA THR A 635 -11.72 7.60 -1.99
C THR A 635 -12.80 7.74 -0.91
N GLY A 636 -12.74 8.79 -0.10
CA GLY A 636 -13.82 9.13 0.85
C GLY A 636 -15.18 9.41 0.20
N TYR A 637 -15.21 9.52 -1.14
CA TYR A 637 -16.41 9.67 -1.97
C TYR A 637 -16.94 8.33 -2.51
N SER A 638 -16.18 7.25 -2.44
CA SER A 638 -16.67 5.91 -2.82
C SER A 638 -17.65 5.39 -1.77
N TRP A 639 -18.84 4.96 -2.21
CA TRP A 639 -19.86 4.46 -1.29
C TRP A 639 -19.46 3.14 -0.62
N SER A 640 -18.73 2.27 -1.32
CA SER A 640 -18.15 1.04 -0.77
C SER A 640 -17.24 1.33 0.43
N ASP A 641 -16.30 2.28 0.28
CA ASP A 641 -15.39 2.72 1.35
C ASP A 641 -16.15 3.31 2.54
N THR A 642 -17.13 4.16 2.22
CA THR A 642 -17.96 4.86 3.19
C THR A 642 -18.77 3.92 4.06
N LEU A 643 -19.50 3.00 3.42
CA LEU A 643 -20.46 2.14 4.10
C LEU A 643 -19.80 0.98 4.81
N LEU A 644 -18.71 0.42 4.27
CA LEU A 644 -17.92 -0.56 5.02
C LEU A 644 -17.17 0.09 6.18
N GLY A 645 -16.76 1.36 6.01
CA GLY A 645 -15.92 2.04 6.96
C GLY A 645 -14.72 1.17 7.34
N SER A 646 -14.39 1.14 8.62
CA SER A 646 -13.15 0.51 9.07
C SER A 646 -13.29 -0.99 9.39
N LEU A 647 -14.46 -1.59 9.14
CA LEU A 647 -14.74 -2.98 9.50
C LEU A 647 -13.96 -3.99 8.64
N PRO A 648 -13.18 -4.92 9.24
CA PRO A 648 -12.65 -6.07 8.53
C PRO A 648 -13.76 -6.78 7.75
N ASN A 649 -13.60 -6.85 6.44
CA ASN A 649 -14.60 -7.41 5.53
C ASN A 649 -14.03 -8.71 4.96
N LEU A 650 -14.61 -9.83 5.35
CA LEU A 650 -14.15 -11.17 5.02
C LEU A 650 -15.14 -11.80 4.04
N TYR A 651 -14.62 -12.58 3.10
CA TYR A 651 -15.42 -13.33 2.14
C TYR A 651 -15.06 -14.81 2.19
N ILE A 652 -16.08 -15.65 2.00
CA ILE A 652 -15.87 -17.03 1.56
C ILE A 652 -16.15 -17.08 0.07
N TYR A 653 -15.07 -17.11 -0.71
CA TYR A 653 -15.13 -17.05 -2.17
C TYR A 653 -14.77 -18.39 -2.82
N ALA A 654 -15.29 -18.63 -4.03
CA ALA A 654 -14.94 -19.80 -4.81
C ALA A 654 -13.55 -19.65 -5.45
N ALA A 655 -12.66 -20.63 -5.26
CA ALA A 655 -11.28 -20.56 -5.74
C ALA A 655 -11.15 -20.50 -7.27
N ASN A 656 -12.20 -20.87 -8.01
CA ASN A 656 -12.24 -20.81 -9.47
C ASN A 656 -12.72 -19.46 -10.03
N ASN A 657 -13.00 -18.47 -9.18
CA ASN A 657 -13.44 -17.14 -9.59
C ASN A 657 -12.54 -16.01 -9.03
N PRO A 658 -11.26 -15.97 -9.41
CA PRO A 658 -10.29 -15.01 -8.88
C PRO A 658 -10.48 -13.57 -9.39
N SER A 659 -11.26 -13.36 -10.45
CA SER A 659 -11.47 -12.03 -11.04
C SER A 659 -12.50 -11.20 -10.29
N GLU A 660 -13.45 -11.84 -9.61
CA GLU A 660 -14.45 -11.16 -8.79
C GLU A 660 -14.06 -11.12 -7.30
N SER A 661 -13.20 -12.05 -6.84
CA SER A 661 -12.65 -12.04 -5.47
C SER A 661 -11.65 -10.91 -5.28
#